data_AF-A0A3L7T6X0-F1
#
_entry.id   AF-A0A3L7T6X0-F1
#
_cell.length_a   1.000
_cell.length_b   1.000
_cell.length_c   1.000
_cell.angle_alpha   90.00
_cell.angle_beta   90.00
_cell.angle_gamma   90.00
#
_symmetry.space_group_name_H-M   'P 1'
#
loop_
_entity.id
_entity.type
_entity.pdbx_description
1 polymer ?
#
loop_
_entity_poly.entity_id
_entity_poly.type
_entity_poly.pdbx_seq_one_letter_code
_entity_poly.pdbx_strand_id
1 'polypeptide(L)'
;MKPLFGVATLLLLCIASIGCTHPVLGRPALLGASVTSGAGAAVTAGVPFDTIPTEALARAQSSARDGSSVSVDAAVAFSAVVRAPHVVPLSLGNGGVFIDPDAALREQVDAAAAWNPSVIIAVDWLFWPVHQAISLDIPTEQRAARRLASVDAALADLDQFHCPIVIGDVPQMTRAHGGLLRAEHDPSSEVRAAANQRLTAWASARKNRFVLAVSQLADAVNAAEPFEVAGFKYARGESLRLVQRDGLHATPEGLVVLMAAAVECLCAHGLVDEEECRHEIADIAFEMEREAIAAKDRSRPTLLESLSLSSMWNEFRERLDAKDDAGAAATLERVLNRLESFDRNPLGDDDDFISIAFSLSSLDMSFGQDPKTSAVYERHWRALSSDAKADAPHLWRFSLWLNYAQQLPESLQQETADALAARRESRGAFREPFAEIVWDEAQSIGDARTLARCFPEFDEAYAIAKERTASRLERTRTLKHDDPLRTVQLKLACEELFAINASRRVAGFPDKSAQLRTRARADGLGEVIDAADRYALIKSGTATFIPRTREHGPHGTFTTGNEVFSATRTHLASDATLDGTPELGPRVALPQLDRAFVPPNIGFGFVEGLDGAVAVINDKTCLTVITRADVDIDGSLRMVPGAALWPPTATCWQELGRLRVSRFESLGPTAARQTFAPIEVSSDADFTAFATAVRIAASSARTAGAPLGSPTDVKREVTWPAAVFAIGTVDRATIALPRGSLKTTRAPQWANFEIINQRVILLGTLELGEDGDIATAALRLHAIWGDGSAEHRHTGEVIAMSGFRVGSASDLAVAIADDASSGAEVRLSWRPQP
;
A
#
# COMPACT_ATOMS: atom_id res chain seq x y z
N MET A 1 -53.29 -18.08 -43.90
CA MET A 1 -53.09 -18.80 -42.62
C MET A 1 -51.67 -18.50 -42.13
N LYS A 2 -51.54 -17.68 -41.06
CA LYS A 2 -50.32 -17.42 -40.23
C LYS A 2 -49.05 -16.89 -40.96
N PRO A 3 -48.13 -16.15 -40.28
CA PRO A 3 -47.80 -16.28 -38.86
C PRO A 3 -47.99 -15.02 -38.00
N LEU A 4 -48.71 -15.24 -36.90
CA LEU A 4 -48.84 -14.39 -35.70
C LEU A 4 -47.65 -14.58 -34.73
N PHE A 5 -46.50 -15.08 -35.20
CA PHE A 5 -45.39 -15.51 -34.34
C PHE A 5 -44.37 -14.40 -34.00
N GLY A 6 -44.43 -13.23 -34.65
CA GLY A 6 -43.44 -12.15 -34.42
C GLY A 6 -43.76 -11.22 -33.25
N VAL A 7 -45.04 -10.96 -32.97
CA VAL A 7 -45.46 -9.98 -31.95
C VAL A 7 -45.39 -10.57 -30.55
N ALA A 8 -45.62 -11.87 -30.39
CA ALA A 8 -45.52 -12.55 -29.09
C ALA A 8 -44.07 -12.59 -28.57
N THR A 9 -43.09 -12.82 -29.45
CA THR A 9 -41.67 -12.89 -29.07
C THR A 9 -41.10 -11.52 -28.70
N LEU A 10 -41.55 -10.45 -29.36
CA LEU A 10 -41.12 -9.08 -29.02
C LEU A 10 -41.75 -8.59 -27.70
N LEU A 11 -43.00 -9.00 -27.40
CA LEU A 11 -43.64 -8.72 -26.11
C LEU A 11 -42.99 -9.51 -24.97
N LEU A 12 -42.59 -10.77 -25.20
CA LEU A 12 -41.88 -11.58 -24.21
C LEU A 12 -40.46 -11.05 -23.90
N LEU A 13 -39.75 -10.47 -24.88
CA LEU A 13 -38.46 -9.81 -24.63
C LEU A 13 -38.59 -8.48 -23.87
N CYS A 14 -39.69 -7.75 -24.02
CA CYS A 14 -39.96 -6.52 -23.25
C CYS A 14 -40.46 -6.81 -21.82
N ILE A 15 -41.04 -7.99 -21.56
CA ILE A 15 -41.46 -8.39 -20.21
C ILE A 15 -40.27 -8.95 -19.41
N ALA A 16 -39.29 -9.58 -20.07
CA ALA A 16 -38.06 -10.06 -19.42
C ALA A 16 -37.11 -8.94 -18.94
N SER A 17 -37.36 -7.67 -19.32
CA SER A 17 -36.60 -6.49 -18.87
C SER A 17 -37.28 -5.71 -17.73
N ILE A 18 -38.41 -6.20 -17.19
CA ILE A 18 -39.09 -5.67 -16.00
C ILE A 18 -38.71 -6.52 -14.77
N GLY A 19 -37.45 -6.95 -14.69
CA GLY A 19 -36.95 -7.84 -13.65
C GLY A 19 -36.76 -7.13 -12.31
N CYS A 20 -37.85 -7.03 -11.55
CA CYS A 20 -38.01 -7.14 -10.08
C CYS A 20 -39.30 -6.40 -9.68
N THR A 21 -40.39 -7.14 -9.63
CA THR A 21 -41.77 -6.63 -9.69
C THR A 21 -42.43 -6.43 -8.33
N HIS A 22 -41.79 -6.77 -7.22
CA HIS A 22 -42.42 -6.63 -5.92
C HIS A 22 -42.52 -5.14 -5.51
N PRO A 23 -43.71 -4.59 -5.22
CA PRO A 23 -43.90 -3.15 -4.99
C PRO A 23 -43.18 -2.63 -3.74
N VAL A 24 -42.97 -3.47 -2.73
CA VAL A 24 -42.28 -3.13 -1.48
C VAL A 24 -40.86 -3.72 -1.41
N LEU A 25 -40.72 -5.04 -1.52
CA LEU A 25 -39.44 -5.75 -1.43
C LEU A 25 -38.56 -5.68 -2.70
N GLY A 26 -39.03 -5.11 -3.82
CA GLY A 26 -38.34 -5.22 -5.12
C GLY A 26 -36.97 -4.56 -5.20
N ARG A 27 -36.76 -3.46 -4.47
CA ARG A 27 -35.54 -2.65 -4.37
C ARG A 27 -35.26 -2.30 -2.90
N PRO A 28 -34.75 -3.26 -2.11
CA PRO A 28 -34.46 -3.04 -0.71
C PRO A 28 -33.12 -2.32 -0.51
N ALA A 29 -33.11 -1.29 0.34
CA ALA A 29 -31.90 -0.64 0.81
C ALA A 29 -31.72 -0.85 2.32
N LEU A 30 -30.53 -1.25 2.74
CA LEU A 30 -30.19 -1.50 4.13
C LEU A 30 -29.20 -0.44 4.61
N LEU A 31 -29.58 0.25 5.68
CA LEU A 31 -28.92 1.42 6.22
C LEU A 31 -28.54 1.17 7.68
N GLY A 32 -27.39 1.65 8.11
CA GLY A 32 -27.00 1.62 9.52
C GLY A 32 -25.51 1.34 9.72
N ALA A 33 -25.20 0.62 10.80
CA ALA A 33 -23.85 0.51 11.32
C ALA A 33 -23.35 -0.94 11.24
N SER A 34 -22.84 -1.46 12.36
CA SER A 34 -22.07 -2.70 12.42
C SER A 34 -22.92 -3.97 12.32
N VAL A 35 -24.20 -3.93 12.69
CA VAL A 35 -25.13 -5.04 12.43
C VAL A 35 -25.47 -5.05 10.95
N THR A 36 -25.80 -3.90 10.38
CA THR A 36 -26.12 -3.80 8.95
C THR A 36 -24.94 -4.22 8.07
N SER A 37 -23.71 -3.84 8.45
CA SER A 37 -22.47 -4.23 7.75
C SER A 37 -22.04 -5.68 8.00
N GLY A 38 -22.71 -6.41 8.91
CA GLY A 38 -22.33 -7.78 9.25
C GLY A 38 -20.98 -7.92 9.95
N ALA A 39 -20.59 -6.95 10.78
CA ALA A 39 -19.27 -6.95 11.42
C ALA A 39 -18.98 -8.28 12.15
N GLY A 40 -17.98 -9.00 11.68
CA GLY A 40 -17.54 -10.29 12.26
C GLY A 40 -18.46 -11.49 11.97
N ALA A 41 -19.57 -11.31 11.24
CA ALA A 41 -20.48 -12.40 10.90
C ALA A 41 -19.97 -13.15 9.66
N ALA A 42 -19.82 -14.47 9.76
CA ALA A 42 -19.40 -15.32 8.66
C ALA A 42 -20.07 -16.69 8.71
N VAL A 43 -20.35 -17.27 7.54
CA VAL A 43 -20.83 -18.65 7.37
C VAL A 43 -19.71 -19.52 6.82
N THR A 44 -19.75 -20.82 7.09
CA THR A 44 -18.74 -21.78 6.60
C THR A 44 -19.41 -22.73 5.62
N ALA A 45 -18.79 -22.91 4.45
CA ALA A 45 -19.38 -23.73 3.40
C ALA A 45 -19.64 -25.17 3.87
N GLY A 46 -20.87 -25.66 3.66
CA GLY A 46 -21.31 -27.00 4.07
C GLY A 46 -21.52 -27.20 5.57
N VAL A 47 -21.45 -26.13 6.39
CA VAL A 47 -21.73 -26.17 7.82
C VAL A 47 -22.86 -25.17 8.14
N PRO A 48 -24.11 -25.64 8.24
CA PRO A 48 -25.24 -24.79 8.61
C PRO A 48 -25.00 -24.13 9.98
N PHE A 49 -25.16 -22.82 10.07
CA PHE A 49 -24.83 -22.07 11.30
C PHE A 49 -25.72 -22.48 12.50
N ASP A 50 -26.91 -23.00 12.24
CA ASP A 50 -27.87 -23.50 13.24
C ASP A 50 -27.43 -24.84 13.86
N THR A 51 -26.46 -25.53 13.25
CA THR A 51 -25.89 -26.78 13.78
C THR A 51 -24.66 -26.58 14.65
N ILE A 52 -24.14 -25.35 14.76
CA ILE A 52 -22.93 -25.07 15.54
C ILE A 52 -23.32 -24.93 17.01
N PRO A 53 -22.82 -25.78 17.92
CA PRO A 53 -23.10 -25.65 19.35
C PRO A 53 -22.64 -24.28 19.87
N THR A 54 -23.38 -23.69 20.82
CA THR A 54 -23.06 -22.39 21.44
C THR A 54 -21.61 -22.32 21.97
N GLU A 55 -21.09 -23.44 22.49
CA GLU A 55 -19.70 -23.55 22.98
C GLU A 55 -18.64 -23.59 21.86
N ALA A 56 -19.02 -24.02 20.65
CA ALA A 56 -18.17 -24.07 19.48
C ALA A 56 -18.17 -22.74 18.72
N LEU A 57 -19.31 -22.03 18.63
CA LEU A 57 -19.39 -20.64 18.16
C LEU A 57 -18.46 -19.73 18.97
N ALA A 58 -18.37 -19.98 20.28
CA ALA A 58 -17.40 -19.34 21.12
C ALA A 58 -15.96 -19.67 20.61
N ARG A 59 -15.57 -20.94 20.51
CA ARG A 59 -14.19 -21.33 20.13
C ARG A 59 -13.78 -21.02 18.68
N ALA A 60 -14.72 -20.99 17.73
CA ALA A 60 -14.44 -20.82 16.30
C ALA A 60 -14.05 -19.39 15.88
N GLN A 61 -14.34 -18.38 16.72
CA GLN A 61 -14.00 -16.97 16.45
C GLN A 61 -12.48 -16.70 16.39
N SER A 62 -11.63 -17.64 16.87
CA SER A 62 -10.16 -17.55 16.74
C SER A 62 -9.59 -18.26 15.50
N SER A 63 -10.40 -18.99 14.73
CA SER A 63 -9.93 -19.90 13.67
C SER A 63 -10.39 -19.54 12.26
N ALA A 64 -10.84 -18.30 12.01
CA ALA A 64 -11.21 -17.78 10.68
C ALA A 64 -10.03 -17.63 9.68
N ARG A 65 -9.00 -18.48 9.79
CA ARG A 65 -7.84 -18.56 8.89
C ARG A 65 -7.89 -19.73 7.92
N ASP A 66 -8.86 -20.62 8.03
CA ASP A 66 -9.11 -21.63 7.00
C ASP A 66 -10.03 -21.01 5.95
N GLY A 67 -9.60 -20.96 4.68
CA GLY A 67 -10.22 -20.18 3.60
C GLY A 67 -11.65 -20.57 3.18
N SER A 68 -12.39 -21.33 4.00
CA SER A 68 -13.75 -21.82 3.76
C SER A 68 -14.85 -20.93 4.35
N SER A 69 -14.52 -19.96 5.22
CA SER A 69 -15.51 -19.01 5.74
C SER A 69 -15.78 -17.85 4.79
N VAL A 70 -17.04 -17.40 4.72
CA VAL A 70 -17.53 -16.30 3.88
C VAL A 70 -18.25 -15.29 4.76
N SER A 71 -17.84 -14.02 4.69
CA SER A 71 -18.48 -12.93 5.43
C SER A 71 -19.94 -12.75 4.97
N VAL A 72 -20.81 -12.39 5.91
CA VAL A 72 -22.23 -12.14 5.65
C VAL A 72 -22.66 -10.82 6.25
N ASP A 73 -23.46 -10.06 5.51
CA ASP A 73 -24.06 -8.81 5.97
C ASP A 73 -25.59 -8.90 6.04
N ALA A 74 -26.25 -7.82 6.44
CA ALA A 74 -27.70 -7.81 6.54
C ALA A 74 -28.38 -7.94 5.17
N ALA A 75 -27.74 -7.54 4.06
CA ALA A 75 -28.28 -7.71 2.72
C ALA A 75 -28.32 -9.19 2.31
N VAL A 76 -27.25 -9.93 2.60
CA VAL A 76 -27.22 -11.39 2.44
C VAL A 76 -28.30 -12.05 3.30
N ALA A 77 -28.43 -11.66 4.56
CA ALA A 77 -29.47 -12.19 5.45
C ALA A 77 -30.89 -11.87 4.94
N PHE A 78 -31.12 -10.65 4.44
CA PHE A 78 -32.40 -10.24 3.87
C PHE A 78 -32.77 -11.12 2.66
N SER A 79 -31.85 -11.31 1.72
CA SER A 79 -32.10 -12.16 0.55
C SER A 79 -32.31 -13.64 0.92
N ALA A 80 -31.67 -14.11 1.99
CA ALA A 80 -31.92 -15.45 2.52
C ALA A 80 -33.31 -15.59 3.13
N VAL A 81 -33.81 -14.56 3.83
CA VAL A 81 -35.15 -14.54 4.44
C VAL A 81 -36.25 -14.39 3.38
N VAL A 82 -36.05 -13.55 2.37
CA VAL A 82 -37.11 -13.16 1.41
C VAL A 82 -37.18 -14.09 0.20
N ARG A 83 -38.38 -14.60 -0.11
CA ARG A 83 -38.70 -15.38 -1.32
C ARG A 83 -39.21 -14.50 -2.47
N ALA A 84 -39.88 -13.38 -2.18
CA ALA A 84 -40.37 -12.46 -3.19
C ALA A 84 -39.24 -12.02 -4.15
N PRO A 85 -39.50 -11.88 -5.47
CA PRO A 85 -38.49 -11.40 -6.41
C PRO A 85 -38.01 -9.98 -6.06
N HIS A 86 -36.70 -9.83 -5.88
CA HIS A 86 -36.05 -8.57 -5.54
C HIS A 86 -34.68 -8.45 -6.23
N VAL A 87 -34.24 -7.22 -6.47
CA VAL A 87 -32.86 -6.97 -6.90
C VAL A 87 -31.93 -7.22 -5.72
N VAL A 88 -30.64 -7.43 -6.01
CA VAL A 88 -29.61 -7.49 -4.96
C VAL A 88 -29.78 -6.26 -4.03
N PRO A 89 -30.00 -6.46 -2.72
CA PRO A 89 -30.22 -5.36 -1.81
C PRO A 89 -29.04 -4.38 -1.80
N LEU A 90 -29.32 -3.09 -1.77
CA LEU A 90 -28.30 -2.07 -1.59
C LEU A 90 -27.86 -2.07 -0.12
N SER A 91 -26.65 -2.57 0.16
CA SER A 91 -26.06 -2.57 1.50
C SER A 91 -25.18 -1.33 1.69
N LEU A 92 -25.57 -0.46 2.62
CA LEU A 92 -24.84 0.78 2.97
C LEU A 92 -24.35 0.77 4.42
N GLY A 93 -24.49 -0.35 5.13
CA GLY A 93 -23.99 -0.50 6.49
C GLY A 93 -22.49 -0.20 6.57
N ASN A 94 -22.09 0.67 7.49
CA ASN A 94 -20.72 1.13 7.61
C ASN A 94 -20.26 1.17 9.08
N GLY A 95 -19.12 0.51 9.38
CA GLY A 95 -18.49 0.58 10.70
C GLY A 95 -18.04 2.00 11.09
N GLY A 96 -17.76 2.87 10.11
CA GLY A 96 -17.38 4.27 10.31
C GLY A 96 -18.46 5.13 10.99
N VAL A 97 -19.72 4.66 11.04
CA VAL A 97 -20.81 5.31 11.79
C VAL A 97 -20.47 5.40 13.29
N PHE A 98 -19.61 4.53 13.81
CA PHE A 98 -19.07 4.62 15.18
C PHE A 98 -18.28 5.91 15.43
N ILE A 99 -17.55 6.39 14.42
CA ILE A 99 -16.61 7.52 14.55
C ILE A 99 -17.36 8.85 14.44
N ASP A 100 -18.15 9.01 13.38
CA ASP A 100 -18.98 10.19 13.12
C ASP A 100 -20.36 9.73 12.60
N PRO A 101 -21.32 9.48 13.52
CA PRO A 101 -22.63 9.00 13.12
C PRO A 101 -23.40 10.03 12.29
N ASP A 102 -23.23 11.32 12.55
CA ASP A 102 -23.99 12.36 11.86
C ASP A 102 -23.55 12.48 10.38
N ALA A 103 -22.25 12.41 10.10
CA ALA A 103 -21.75 12.46 8.73
C ALA A 103 -22.02 11.16 7.96
N ALA A 104 -21.70 10.01 8.57
CA ALA A 104 -21.80 8.72 7.91
C ALA A 104 -23.25 8.34 7.57
N LEU A 105 -24.20 8.61 8.47
CA LEU A 105 -25.62 8.31 8.21
C LEU A 105 -26.19 9.18 7.08
N ARG A 106 -25.85 10.48 7.03
CA ARG A 106 -26.28 11.35 5.91
C ARG A 106 -25.78 10.87 4.56
N GLU A 107 -24.53 10.40 4.49
CA GLU A 107 -23.99 9.84 3.25
C GLU A 107 -24.76 8.59 2.79
N GLN A 108 -25.12 7.70 3.72
CA GLN A 108 -25.94 6.53 3.38
C GLN A 108 -27.33 6.94 2.89
N VAL A 109 -27.92 7.95 3.50
CA VAL A 109 -29.20 8.52 3.08
C VAL A 109 -29.11 9.11 1.66
N ASP A 110 -28.08 9.89 1.35
CA ASP A 110 -27.86 10.46 0.02
C ASP A 110 -27.70 9.35 -1.04
N ALA A 111 -26.89 8.33 -0.73
CA ALA A 111 -26.67 7.19 -1.62
C ALA A 111 -27.96 6.37 -1.84
N ALA A 112 -28.72 6.11 -0.78
CA ALA A 112 -30.01 5.42 -0.91
C ALA A 112 -31.02 6.26 -1.69
N ALA A 113 -31.10 7.57 -1.47
CA ALA A 113 -31.99 8.45 -2.22
C ALA A 113 -31.70 8.41 -3.72
N ALA A 114 -30.41 8.47 -4.10
CA ALA A 114 -29.98 8.33 -5.49
C ALA A 114 -30.37 6.97 -6.10
N TRP A 115 -30.40 5.92 -5.28
CA TRP A 115 -30.79 4.57 -5.71
C TRP A 115 -32.30 4.34 -5.75
N ASN A 116 -33.14 5.23 -5.21
CA ASN A 116 -34.60 5.12 -5.24
C ASN A 116 -35.16 3.77 -4.74
N PRO A 117 -35.06 3.47 -3.44
CA PRO A 117 -35.50 2.21 -2.84
C PRO A 117 -37.03 2.06 -2.81
N SER A 118 -37.51 0.82 -2.83
CA SER A 118 -38.90 0.47 -2.57
C SER A 118 -39.16 0.08 -1.12
N VAL A 119 -38.11 -0.18 -0.34
CA VAL A 119 -38.15 -0.35 1.12
C VAL A 119 -36.80 -0.02 1.72
N ILE A 120 -36.81 0.53 2.93
CA ILE A 120 -35.61 0.73 3.75
C ILE A 120 -35.68 -0.14 5.00
N ILE A 121 -34.58 -0.83 5.30
CA ILE A 121 -34.38 -1.57 6.54
C ILE A 121 -33.20 -0.94 7.29
N ALA A 122 -33.46 -0.42 8.49
CA ALA A 122 -32.54 0.43 9.24
C ALA A 122 -32.42 -0.03 10.70
N VAL A 123 -32.03 -1.29 10.91
CA VAL A 123 -32.16 -2.00 12.21
C VAL A 123 -31.26 -1.44 13.32
N ASP A 124 -30.11 -0.88 12.98
CA ASP A 124 -29.14 -0.33 13.94
C ASP A 124 -28.86 1.16 13.70
N TRP A 125 -29.72 1.83 12.93
CA TRP A 125 -29.60 3.24 12.52
C TRP A 125 -29.38 4.21 13.68
N LEU A 126 -30.13 4.04 14.77
CA LEU A 126 -30.08 4.95 15.93
C LEU A 126 -29.03 4.54 16.97
N PHE A 127 -28.33 3.43 16.77
CA PHE A 127 -27.42 2.90 17.78
C PHE A 127 -26.31 3.91 18.12
N TRP A 128 -25.48 4.28 17.16
CA TRP A 128 -24.38 5.22 17.39
C TRP A 128 -24.79 6.68 17.59
N PRO A 129 -25.87 7.23 16.98
CA PRO A 129 -26.40 8.54 17.38
C PRO A 129 -26.65 8.67 18.89
N VAL A 130 -27.07 7.58 19.54
CA VAL A 130 -27.27 7.54 21.00
C VAL A 130 -25.98 7.18 21.75
N HIS A 131 -25.19 6.23 21.25
CA HIS A 131 -23.98 5.71 21.92
C HIS A 131 -22.69 6.48 21.57
N GLN A 132 -22.80 7.61 20.84
CA GLN A 132 -21.67 8.42 20.41
C GLN A 132 -20.73 8.81 21.57
N ALA A 133 -19.44 8.83 21.25
CA ALA A 133 -18.40 9.25 22.17
C ALA A 133 -18.45 10.78 22.37
N ILE A 134 -19.18 11.20 23.41
CA ILE A 134 -19.20 12.61 23.85
C ILE A 134 -18.19 12.79 24.98
N SER A 135 -17.40 13.87 24.92
CA SER A 135 -16.44 14.21 25.99
C SER A 135 -17.11 14.21 27.36
N LEU A 136 -16.45 13.54 28.32
CA LEU A 136 -16.91 13.45 29.71
C LEU A 136 -16.79 14.79 30.45
N ASP A 137 -16.06 15.76 29.91
CA ASP A 137 -15.93 17.12 30.45
C ASP A 137 -17.23 17.94 30.28
N ILE A 138 -18.11 17.51 29.36
CA ILE A 138 -19.42 18.15 29.15
C ILE A 138 -20.38 17.65 30.23
N PRO A 139 -21.17 18.51 30.90
CA PRO A 139 -22.12 18.08 31.92
C PRO A 139 -23.11 17.00 31.42
N THR A 140 -23.48 16.05 32.29
CA THR A 140 -24.34 14.90 31.94
C THR A 140 -25.62 15.30 31.21
N GLU A 141 -26.31 16.36 31.66
CA GLU A 141 -27.53 16.86 31.02
C GLU A 141 -27.29 17.36 29.59
N GLN A 142 -26.16 18.03 29.35
CA GLN A 142 -25.79 18.47 28.01
C GLN A 142 -25.40 17.30 27.10
N ARG A 143 -24.75 16.26 27.65
CA ARG A 143 -24.47 15.03 26.89
C ARG A 143 -25.76 14.31 26.49
N ALA A 144 -26.72 14.20 27.42
CA ALA A 144 -28.04 13.67 27.15
C ALA A 144 -28.76 14.46 26.05
N ALA A 145 -28.77 15.80 26.15
CA ALA A 145 -29.38 16.66 25.14
C ALA A 145 -28.75 16.48 23.74
N ARG A 146 -27.41 16.37 23.65
CA ARG A 146 -26.71 16.11 22.39
C ARG A 146 -27.07 14.76 21.78
N ARG A 147 -27.09 13.68 22.57
CA ARG A 147 -27.52 12.34 22.09
C ARG A 147 -28.93 12.39 21.51
N LEU A 148 -29.84 13.04 22.23
CA LEU A 148 -31.23 13.18 21.79
C LEU A 148 -31.36 14.06 20.54
N ALA A 149 -30.53 15.10 20.39
CA ALA A 149 -30.49 15.91 19.17
C ALA A 149 -29.96 15.12 17.96
N SER A 150 -28.94 14.27 18.14
CA SER A 150 -28.46 13.37 17.08
C SER A 150 -29.54 12.34 16.68
N VAL A 151 -30.35 11.85 17.63
CA VAL A 151 -31.52 11.01 17.31
C VAL A 151 -32.51 11.77 16.43
N ASP A 152 -32.87 13.00 16.80
CA ASP A 152 -33.81 13.81 16.00
C ASP A 152 -33.27 14.05 14.58
N ALA A 153 -31.97 14.35 14.45
CA ALA A 153 -31.32 14.55 13.16
C ALA A 153 -31.34 13.27 12.30
N ALA A 154 -30.94 12.13 12.88
CA ALA A 154 -30.92 10.85 12.19
C ALA A 154 -32.34 10.41 11.74
N LEU A 155 -33.39 10.75 12.51
CA LEU A 155 -34.78 10.50 12.10
C LEU A 155 -35.24 11.45 10.99
N ALA A 156 -34.83 12.71 11.04
CA ALA A 156 -35.13 13.69 10.00
C ALA A 156 -34.50 13.33 8.65
N ASP A 157 -33.29 12.75 8.64
CA ASP A 157 -32.64 12.31 7.41
C ASP A 157 -33.46 11.26 6.64
N LEU A 158 -34.21 10.41 7.36
CA LEU A 158 -35.10 9.40 6.79
C LEU A 158 -36.46 9.94 6.30
N ASP A 159 -36.80 11.21 6.55
CA ASP A 159 -38.10 11.78 6.14
C ASP A 159 -38.23 11.97 4.62
N GLN A 160 -37.11 12.01 3.90
CA GLN A 160 -37.13 12.17 2.45
C GLN A 160 -37.67 10.95 1.68
N PHE A 161 -37.67 9.77 2.30
CA PHE A 161 -38.10 8.55 1.62
C PHE A 161 -39.60 8.34 1.69
N HIS A 162 -40.23 8.11 0.54
CA HIS A 162 -41.67 7.84 0.48
C HIS A 162 -42.02 6.34 0.61
N CYS A 163 -41.04 5.46 0.48
CA CYS A 163 -41.22 4.02 0.66
C CYS A 163 -41.42 3.63 2.15
N PRO A 164 -41.89 2.40 2.42
CA PRO A 164 -41.82 1.79 3.75
C PRO A 164 -40.41 1.84 4.36
N ILE A 165 -40.34 2.12 5.66
CA ILE A 165 -39.12 2.06 6.46
C ILE A 165 -39.37 1.22 7.70
N VAL A 166 -38.54 0.21 7.92
CA VAL A 166 -38.45 -0.52 9.20
C VAL A 166 -37.17 -0.06 9.91
N ILE A 167 -37.31 0.46 11.12
CA ILE A 167 -36.19 1.01 11.91
C ILE A 167 -36.16 0.36 13.29
N GLY A 168 -34.96 -0.02 13.75
CA GLY A 168 -34.79 -0.56 15.09
C GLY A 168 -34.85 0.52 16.16
N ASP A 169 -35.47 0.20 17.29
CA ASP A 169 -35.32 0.99 18.50
C ASP A 169 -33.93 0.78 19.13
N VAL A 170 -33.64 1.55 20.19
CA VAL A 170 -32.31 1.59 20.81
C VAL A 170 -32.24 0.58 21.95
N PRO A 171 -31.43 -0.49 21.82
CA PRO A 171 -31.31 -1.53 22.85
C PRO A 171 -30.39 -1.13 24.00
N GLN A 172 -30.49 -1.88 25.11
CA GLN A 172 -29.48 -1.88 26.17
C GLN A 172 -28.37 -2.90 25.85
N MET A 173 -27.14 -2.44 25.68
CA MET A 173 -25.99 -3.27 25.29
C MET A 173 -24.94 -3.41 26.40
N THR A 174 -25.38 -3.62 27.65
CA THR A 174 -24.46 -3.71 28.80
C THR A 174 -23.46 -4.86 28.71
N ARG A 175 -23.75 -5.92 27.94
CA ARG A 175 -22.81 -7.02 27.69
C ARG A 175 -21.63 -6.62 26.81
N ALA A 176 -21.75 -5.54 26.06
CA ALA A 176 -20.68 -4.99 25.23
C ALA A 176 -19.69 -4.11 26.00
N HIS A 177 -19.92 -3.88 27.31
CA HIS A 177 -19.03 -3.10 28.14
C HIS A 177 -17.63 -3.74 28.21
N GLY A 178 -16.60 -2.91 28.03
CA GLY A 178 -15.20 -3.35 28.05
C GLY A 178 -14.63 -3.75 26.69
N GLY A 179 -15.46 -3.74 25.64
CA GLY A 179 -15.04 -3.82 24.24
C GLY A 179 -15.01 -2.45 23.56
N LEU A 180 -15.61 -2.37 22.37
CA LEU A 180 -15.75 -1.12 21.60
C LEU A 180 -16.67 -0.12 22.33
N LEU A 181 -17.69 -0.60 23.03
CA LEU A 181 -18.58 0.22 23.85
C LEU A 181 -18.00 0.39 25.26
N ARG A 182 -17.52 1.60 25.56
CA ARG A 182 -17.09 1.95 26.92
C ARG A 182 -18.31 2.24 27.79
N ALA A 183 -18.30 1.77 29.04
CA ALA A 183 -19.41 1.96 29.97
C ALA A 183 -19.76 3.43 30.18
N GLU A 184 -18.77 4.33 30.11
CA GLU A 184 -18.96 5.77 30.27
C GLU A 184 -19.67 6.43 29.06
N HIS A 185 -19.68 5.74 27.91
CA HIS A 185 -20.32 6.20 26.68
C HIS A 185 -21.70 5.55 26.43
N ASP A 186 -22.13 4.61 27.27
CA ASP A 186 -23.51 4.07 27.25
C ASP A 186 -24.49 5.17 27.71
N PRO A 187 -25.63 5.41 27.03
CA PRO A 187 -26.73 6.22 27.56
C PRO A 187 -27.30 5.64 28.86
N SER A 188 -27.78 6.54 29.73
CA SER A 188 -28.60 6.12 30.86
C SER A 188 -29.93 5.53 30.39
N SER A 189 -30.60 4.76 31.26
CA SER A 189 -31.94 4.24 31.02
C SER A 189 -32.93 5.33 30.60
N GLU A 190 -32.85 6.51 31.21
CA GLU A 190 -33.75 7.63 30.93
C GLU A 190 -33.49 8.23 29.54
N VAL A 191 -32.22 8.36 29.14
CA VAL A 191 -31.85 8.86 27.80
C VAL A 191 -32.28 7.89 26.72
N ARG A 192 -32.06 6.59 26.94
CA ARG A 192 -32.48 5.53 26.00
C ARG A 192 -34.00 5.46 25.88
N ALA A 193 -34.73 5.54 27.00
CA ALA A 193 -36.19 5.59 26.99
C ALA A 193 -36.71 6.84 26.25
N ALA A 194 -36.08 8.01 26.45
CA ALA A 194 -36.44 9.23 25.73
C ALA A 194 -36.15 9.15 24.22
N ALA A 195 -35.05 8.51 23.81
CA ALA A 195 -34.74 8.26 22.40
C ALA A 195 -35.80 7.35 21.76
N ASN A 196 -36.16 6.25 22.41
CA ASN A 196 -37.20 5.33 21.92
C ASN A 196 -38.59 6.00 21.88
N GLN A 197 -38.91 6.85 22.85
CA GLN A 197 -40.15 7.65 22.83
C GLN A 197 -40.21 8.58 21.61
N ARG A 198 -39.10 9.24 21.26
CA ARG A 198 -39.00 10.10 20.07
C ARG A 198 -39.16 9.30 18.79
N LEU A 199 -38.52 8.13 18.69
CA LEU A 199 -38.69 7.20 17.58
C LEU A 199 -40.17 6.79 17.43
N THR A 200 -40.83 6.36 18.50
CA THR A 200 -42.26 5.99 18.46
C THR A 200 -43.14 7.16 18.03
N ALA A 201 -42.87 8.37 18.52
CA ALA A 201 -43.60 9.57 18.11
C ALA A 201 -43.39 9.90 16.62
N TRP A 202 -42.15 9.77 16.13
CA TRP A 202 -41.82 9.98 14.72
C TRP A 202 -42.49 8.95 13.81
N ALA A 203 -42.47 7.67 14.19
CA ALA A 203 -43.07 6.60 13.42
C ALA A 203 -44.61 6.68 13.41
N SER A 204 -45.25 6.90 14.57
CA SER A 204 -46.72 6.97 14.67
C SER A 204 -47.34 8.14 13.89
N ALA A 205 -46.58 9.19 13.61
CA ALA A 205 -47.00 10.30 12.77
C ALA A 205 -47.04 9.94 11.25
N ARG A 206 -46.53 8.76 10.84
CA ARG A 206 -46.33 8.38 9.43
C ARG A 206 -46.79 6.94 9.18
N LYS A 207 -47.62 6.70 8.17
CA LYS A 207 -48.21 5.38 7.91
C LYS A 207 -47.24 4.32 7.37
N ASN A 208 -46.08 4.73 6.90
CA ASN A 208 -45.06 3.91 6.24
C ASN A 208 -43.76 3.83 7.06
N ARG A 209 -43.84 4.04 8.38
CA ARG A 209 -42.71 3.95 9.31
C ARG A 209 -43.04 2.95 10.39
N PHE A 210 -42.19 1.94 10.54
CA PHE A 210 -42.42 0.83 11.44
C PHE A 210 -41.23 0.67 12.38
N VAL A 211 -41.52 0.47 13.66
CA VAL A 211 -40.51 0.31 14.70
C VAL A 211 -40.33 -1.17 14.99
N LEU A 212 -39.10 -1.66 14.83
CA LEU A 212 -38.68 -2.99 15.22
C LEU A 212 -38.18 -2.97 16.67
N ALA A 213 -38.69 -3.87 17.51
CA ALA A 213 -38.37 -3.95 18.93
C ALA A 213 -37.03 -4.67 19.20
N VAL A 214 -35.93 -4.08 18.72
CA VAL A 214 -34.56 -4.58 18.94
C VAL A 214 -34.19 -4.58 20.42
N SER A 215 -34.71 -3.62 21.19
CA SER A 215 -34.53 -3.52 22.64
C SER A 215 -35.07 -4.73 23.38
N GLN A 216 -36.25 -5.23 23.01
CA GLN A 216 -36.85 -6.42 23.62
C GLN A 216 -36.04 -7.68 23.30
N LEU A 217 -35.51 -7.78 22.07
CA LEU A 217 -34.61 -8.86 21.69
C LEU A 217 -33.32 -8.82 22.52
N ALA A 218 -32.70 -7.64 22.64
CA ALA A 218 -31.50 -7.46 23.44
C ALA A 218 -31.74 -7.76 24.93
N ASP A 219 -32.89 -7.38 25.49
CA ASP A 219 -33.26 -7.67 26.88
C ASP A 219 -33.41 -9.18 27.10
N ALA A 220 -34.07 -9.90 26.19
CA ALA A 220 -34.19 -11.36 26.26
C ALA A 220 -32.82 -12.06 26.17
N VAL A 221 -31.91 -11.58 25.32
CA VAL A 221 -30.52 -12.05 25.23
C VAL A 221 -29.76 -11.75 26.54
N ASN A 222 -29.90 -10.55 27.07
CA ASN A 222 -29.23 -10.10 28.29
C ASN A 222 -29.66 -10.92 29.51
N ALA A 223 -30.97 -11.15 29.65
CA ALA A 223 -31.57 -11.92 30.75
C ALA A 223 -31.44 -13.44 30.55
N ALA A 224 -31.00 -13.89 29.38
CA ALA A 224 -31.00 -15.29 28.96
C ALA A 224 -32.39 -15.95 29.09
N GLU A 225 -33.46 -15.17 28.93
CA GLU A 225 -34.83 -15.63 29.03
C GLU A 225 -35.28 -16.33 27.73
N PRO A 226 -36.23 -17.28 27.82
CA PRO A 226 -36.84 -17.83 26.61
C PRO A 226 -37.61 -16.72 25.88
N PHE A 227 -37.54 -16.71 24.55
CA PHE A 227 -38.25 -15.72 23.76
C PHE A 227 -38.59 -16.27 22.37
N GLU A 228 -39.56 -15.61 21.72
CA GLU A 228 -40.02 -15.93 20.37
C GLU A 228 -40.03 -14.67 19.51
N VAL A 229 -39.53 -14.77 18.29
CA VAL A 229 -39.46 -13.66 17.32
C VAL A 229 -39.54 -14.21 15.91
N ALA A 230 -40.36 -13.64 15.03
CA ALA A 230 -40.51 -14.12 13.65
C ALA A 230 -40.72 -15.64 13.52
N GLY A 231 -41.48 -16.23 14.46
CA GLY A 231 -41.71 -17.68 14.55
C GLY A 231 -40.53 -18.51 15.10
N PHE A 232 -39.35 -17.94 15.30
CA PHE A 232 -38.21 -18.61 15.91
C PHE A 232 -38.34 -18.66 17.43
N LYS A 233 -38.18 -19.85 18.01
CA LYS A 233 -38.29 -20.09 19.44
C LYS A 233 -36.93 -20.41 20.02
N TYR A 234 -36.55 -19.66 21.06
CA TYR A 234 -35.32 -19.85 21.79
C TYR A 234 -35.62 -20.25 23.23
N ALA A 235 -35.06 -21.38 23.66
CA ALA A 235 -35.11 -21.75 25.06
C ALA A 235 -34.20 -20.85 25.91
N ARG A 236 -34.34 -20.95 27.24
CA ARG A 236 -33.51 -20.23 28.21
C ARG A 236 -32.02 -20.43 27.90
N GLY A 237 -31.29 -19.34 27.71
CA GLY A 237 -29.85 -19.34 27.40
C GLY A 237 -29.48 -19.58 25.93
N GLU A 238 -30.39 -20.05 25.08
CA GLU A 238 -30.10 -20.24 23.66
C GLU A 238 -30.00 -18.92 22.91
N SER A 239 -30.69 -17.87 23.39
CA SER A 239 -30.65 -16.51 22.85
C SER A 239 -29.23 -15.93 22.75
N LEU A 240 -28.30 -16.41 23.59
CA LEU A 240 -26.90 -15.98 23.58
C LEU A 240 -26.15 -16.29 22.28
N ARG A 241 -26.64 -17.21 21.44
CA ARG A 241 -26.02 -17.53 20.15
C ARG A 241 -26.31 -16.49 19.05
N LEU A 242 -27.21 -15.55 19.30
CA LEU A 242 -27.59 -14.49 18.35
C LEU A 242 -26.62 -13.31 18.37
N VAL A 243 -25.83 -13.19 19.44
CA VAL A 243 -24.87 -12.10 19.63
C VAL A 243 -23.48 -12.70 19.77
N GLN A 244 -22.49 -12.05 19.18
CA GLN A 244 -21.08 -12.44 19.25
C GLN A 244 -20.54 -12.29 20.69
N ARG A 245 -19.33 -12.80 20.93
CA ARG A 245 -18.69 -12.75 22.25
C ARG A 245 -18.48 -11.34 22.77
N ASP A 246 -18.32 -10.38 21.88
CA ASP A 246 -18.19 -8.97 22.24
C ASP A 246 -19.49 -8.38 22.78
N GLY A 247 -20.61 -9.12 22.76
CA GLY A 247 -21.89 -8.68 23.28
C GLY A 247 -22.52 -7.54 22.47
N LEU A 248 -21.95 -7.20 21.30
CA LEU A 248 -22.34 -6.06 20.48
C LEU A 248 -22.84 -6.49 19.10
N HIS A 249 -22.07 -7.33 18.40
CA HIS A 249 -22.35 -7.67 17.02
C HIS A 249 -23.25 -8.90 16.90
N ALA A 250 -24.09 -8.95 15.88
CA ALA A 250 -24.91 -10.11 15.59
C ALA A 250 -24.08 -11.27 15.03
N THR A 251 -24.43 -12.50 15.36
CA THR A 251 -23.96 -13.69 14.62
C THR A 251 -24.74 -13.82 13.30
N PRO A 252 -24.38 -14.74 12.38
CA PRO A 252 -25.19 -15.01 11.20
C PRO A 252 -26.66 -15.34 11.55
N GLU A 253 -26.89 -16.15 12.58
CA GLU A 253 -28.23 -16.45 13.08
C GLU A 253 -28.93 -15.19 13.62
N GLY A 254 -28.21 -14.34 14.35
CA GLY A 254 -28.72 -13.05 14.82
C GLY A 254 -29.14 -12.11 13.69
N LEU A 255 -28.37 -12.05 12.60
CA LEU A 255 -28.73 -11.27 11.40
C LEU A 255 -30.02 -11.80 10.75
N VAL A 256 -30.14 -13.12 10.63
CA VAL A 256 -31.35 -13.77 10.10
C VAL A 256 -32.57 -13.41 10.94
N VAL A 257 -32.46 -13.54 12.26
CA VAL A 257 -33.54 -13.20 13.20
C VAL A 257 -33.95 -11.73 13.05
N LEU A 258 -33.00 -10.81 12.97
CA LEU A 258 -33.28 -9.39 12.81
C LEU A 258 -33.96 -9.08 11.47
N MET A 259 -33.50 -9.69 10.38
CA MET A 259 -34.11 -9.49 9.06
C MET A 259 -35.50 -10.12 8.99
N ALA A 260 -35.69 -11.32 9.53
CA ALA A 260 -36.99 -11.96 9.61
C ALA A 260 -38.00 -11.14 10.43
N ALA A 261 -37.57 -10.60 11.58
CA ALA A 261 -38.40 -9.72 12.38
C ALA A 261 -38.73 -8.40 11.65
N ALA A 262 -37.79 -7.87 10.86
CA ALA A 262 -38.04 -6.68 10.05
C ALA A 262 -39.06 -6.96 8.93
N VAL A 263 -39.01 -8.12 8.27
CA VAL A 263 -39.99 -8.49 7.24
C VAL A 263 -41.34 -8.87 7.86
N GLU A 264 -41.37 -9.57 8.99
CA GLU A 264 -42.59 -9.83 9.77
C GLU A 264 -43.30 -8.52 10.14
N CYS A 265 -42.54 -7.47 10.44
CA CYS A 265 -43.10 -6.13 10.67
C CYS A 265 -43.85 -5.60 9.43
N LEU A 266 -43.34 -5.85 8.22
CA LEU A 266 -44.02 -5.50 6.97
C LEU A 266 -45.26 -6.37 6.72
N CYS A 267 -45.17 -7.68 7.02
CA CYS A 267 -46.29 -8.61 6.92
C CYS A 267 -47.45 -8.21 7.85
N ALA A 268 -47.15 -7.86 9.11
CA ALA A 268 -48.13 -7.41 10.08
C ALA A 268 -48.91 -6.15 9.64
N HIS A 269 -48.36 -5.38 8.70
CA HIS A 269 -48.99 -4.19 8.11
C HIS A 269 -49.59 -4.44 6.71
N GLY A 270 -49.63 -5.70 6.25
CA GLY A 270 -50.21 -6.09 4.96
C GLY A 270 -49.45 -5.55 3.75
N LEU A 271 -48.15 -5.28 3.90
CA LEU A 271 -47.29 -4.80 2.82
C LEU A 271 -46.56 -5.93 2.06
N VAL A 272 -46.52 -7.12 2.67
CA VAL A 272 -45.84 -8.34 2.23
C VAL A 272 -46.71 -9.51 2.69
N ASP A 273 -46.84 -10.56 1.89
CA ASP A 273 -47.54 -11.78 2.27
C ASP A 273 -46.58 -12.74 3.02
N GLU A 274 -47.08 -13.48 4.03
CA GLU A 274 -46.24 -14.41 4.80
C GLU A 274 -45.58 -15.49 3.93
N GLU A 275 -46.21 -15.88 2.82
CA GLU A 275 -45.69 -16.85 1.85
C GLU A 275 -44.47 -16.33 1.07
N GLU A 276 -44.24 -15.01 1.09
CA GLU A 276 -43.10 -14.34 0.47
C GLU A 276 -41.84 -14.39 1.34
N CYS A 277 -41.91 -15.07 2.49
CA CYS A 277 -40.83 -15.22 3.46
C CYS A 277 -40.48 -16.69 3.69
N ARG A 278 -39.24 -16.95 4.11
CA ARG A 278 -38.82 -18.24 4.67
C ARG A 278 -38.95 -18.17 6.19
N HIS A 279 -39.43 -19.27 6.79
CA HIS A 279 -39.71 -19.38 8.23
C HIS A 279 -38.90 -20.48 8.92
N GLU A 280 -38.37 -21.43 8.15
CA GLU A 280 -37.56 -22.53 8.69
C GLU A 280 -36.08 -22.12 8.74
N ILE A 281 -35.46 -22.17 9.92
CA ILE A 281 -34.09 -21.70 10.12
C ILE A 281 -33.06 -22.47 9.27
N ALA A 282 -33.29 -23.78 9.08
CA ALA A 282 -32.41 -24.62 8.26
C ALA A 282 -32.46 -24.23 6.77
N ASP A 283 -33.66 -23.93 6.26
CA ASP A 283 -33.82 -23.42 4.89
C ASP A 283 -33.13 -22.07 4.74
N ILE A 284 -33.32 -21.16 5.70
CA ILE A 284 -32.66 -19.85 5.67
C ILE A 284 -31.15 -20.00 5.76
N ALA A 285 -30.64 -20.92 6.58
CA ALA A 285 -29.21 -21.14 6.72
C ALA A 285 -28.57 -21.60 5.41
N PHE A 286 -29.21 -22.54 4.70
CA PHE A 286 -28.78 -22.98 3.39
C PHE A 286 -28.79 -21.83 2.36
N GLU A 287 -29.85 -21.02 2.36
CA GLU A 287 -29.99 -19.90 1.44
C GLU A 287 -29.01 -18.77 1.76
N MET A 288 -28.72 -18.54 3.04
CA MET A 288 -27.73 -17.58 3.50
C MET A 288 -26.32 -17.97 3.06
N GLU A 289 -25.96 -19.25 3.16
CA GLU A 289 -24.70 -19.75 2.59
C GLU A 289 -24.64 -19.50 1.08
N ARG A 290 -25.71 -19.85 0.35
CA ARG A 290 -25.77 -19.64 -1.10
C ARG A 290 -25.65 -18.16 -1.46
N GLU A 291 -26.37 -17.27 -0.78
CA GLU A 291 -26.33 -15.84 -1.03
C GLU A 291 -25.01 -15.22 -0.58
N ALA A 292 -24.37 -15.73 0.47
CA ALA A 292 -23.04 -15.30 0.89
C ALA A 292 -21.99 -15.64 -0.18
N ILE A 293 -22.04 -16.86 -0.72
CA ILE A 293 -21.18 -17.28 -1.84
C ILE A 293 -21.49 -16.42 -3.06
N ALA A 294 -22.76 -16.22 -3.41
CA ALA A 294 -23.14 -15.37 -4.54
C ALA A 294 -22.71 -13.92 -4.33
N ALA A 295 -22.81 -13.35 -3.13
CA ALA A 295 -22.34 -12.00 -2.80
C ALA A 295 -20.82 -11.90 -2.87
N LYS A 296 -20.10 -12.91 -2.38
CA LYS A 296 -18.65 -13.06 -2.55
C LYS A 296 -18.27 -13.16 -4.03
N ASP A 297 -19.07 -13.84 -4.85
CA ASP A 297 -18.86 -13.96 -6.30
C ASP A 297 -19.35 -12.75 -7.11
N ARG A 298 -20.23 -11.91 -6.55
CA ARG A 298 -20.62 -10.59 -7.09
C ARG A 298 -19.56 -9.53 -6.77
N SER A 299 -18.92 -9.65 -5.60
CA SER A 299 -17.86 -8.74 -5.13
C SER A 299 -16.47 -9.15 -5.60
N ARG A 300 -16.27 -10.43 -5.92
CA ARG A 300 -15.14 -10.90 -6.70
C ARG A 300 -15.49 -10.77 -8.18
N PRO A 301 -14.60 -10.28 -9.06
CA PRO A 301 -14.71 -10.62 -10.47
C PRO A 301 -14.78 -12.14 -10.54
N THR A 302 -15.80 -12.68 -11.20
CA THR A 302 -15.94 -14.13 -11.37
C THR A 302 -14.63 -14.71 -11.92
N LEU A 303 -14.37 -16.01 -11.74
CA LEU A 303 -13.13 -16.62 -12.27
C LEU A 303 -12.95 -16.30 -13.76
N LEU A 304 -14.05 -16.25 -14.54
CA LEU A 304 -14.01 -15.85 -15.95
C LEU A 304 -13.71 -14.36 -16.16
N GLU A 305 -14.13 -13.47 -15.27
CA GLU A 305 -13.89 -12.02 -15.36
C GLU A 305 -12.50 -11.63 -14.83
N SER A 306 -11.99 -12.32 -13.82
CA SER A 306 -10.61 -12.19 -13.33
C SER A 306 -9.62 -12.86 -14.28
N LEU A 307 -9.95 -14.03 -14.86
CA LEU A 307 -9.19 -14.62 -15.97
C LEU A 307 -9.31 -13.75 -17.22
N SER A 308 -10.44 -13.08 -17.48
CA SER A 308 -10.58 -12.14 -18.59
C SER A 308 -9.72 -10.91 -18.40
N LEU A 309 -9.73 -10.26 -17.22
CA LEU A 309 -8.84 -9.14 -16.92
C LEU A 309 -7.37 -9.57 -16.97
N SER A 310 -7.02 -10.71 -16.36
CA SER A 310 -5.66 -11.24 -16.38
C SER A 310 -5.22 -11.62 -17.80
N SER A 311 -6.11 -12.19 -18.61
CA SER A 311 -5.84 -12.54 -20.01
C SER A 311 -5.71 -11.30 -20.88
N MET A 312 -6.58 -10.30 -20.72
CA MET A 312 -6.46 -9.01 -21.42
C MET A 312 -5.18 -8.29 -21.01
N TRP A 313 -4.77 -8.42 -19.75
CA TRP A 313 -3.53 -7.85 -19.25
C TRP A 313 -2.28 -8.56 -19.79
N ASN A 314 -2.31 -9.89 -19.86
CA ASN A 314 -1.25 -10.66 -20.49
C ASN A 314 -1.17 -10.35 -21.99
N GLU A 315 -2.31 -10.25 -22.68
CA GLU A 315 -2.35 -9.82 -24.08
C GLU A 315 -1.76 -8.40 -24.22
N PHE A 316 -2.11 -7.48 -23.33
CA PHE A 316 -1.53 -6.13 -23.31
C PHE A 316 0.00 -6.19 -23.19
N ARG A 317 0.53 -6.94 -22.20
CA ARG A 317 1.98 -7.13 -22.02
C ARG A 317 2.64 -7.75 -23.25
N GLU A 318 2.03 -8.76 -23.87
CA GLU A 318 2.55 -9.36 -25.11
C GLU A 318 2.64 -8.33 -26.25
N ARG A 319 1.67 -7.40 -26.34
CA ARG A 319 1.71 -6.29 -27.30
C ARG A 319 2.80 -5.27 -26.96
N LEU A 320 3.03 -4.99 -25.67
CA LEU A 320 4.15 -4.15 -25.23
C LEU A 320 5.49 -4.77 -25.64
N ASP A 321 5.68 -6.05 -25.33
CA ASP A 321 6.90 -6.80 -25.66
C ASP A 321 7.13 -6.88 -27.18
N ALA A 322 6.04 -6.97 -27.95
CA ALA A 322 6.06 -6.95 -29.42
C ALA A 322 6.25 -5.54 -30.02
N LYS A 323 6.27 -4.47 -29.21
CA LYS A 323 6.29 -3.06 -29.65
C LYS A 323 5.12 -2.71 -30.60
N ASP A 324 3.96 -3.35 -30.41
CA ASP A 324 2.72 -3.08 -31.14
C ASP A 324 1.85 -2.06 -30.36
N ASP A 325 2.16 -0.77 -30.47
CA ASP A 325 1.46 0.31 -29.75
C ASP A 325 -0.04 0.38 -30.11
N ALA A 326 -0.40 0.12 -31.37
CA ALA A 326 -1.80 0.11 -31.79
C ALA A 326 -2.58 -1.04 -31.16
N GLY A 327 -2.01 -2.25 -31.14
CA GLY A 327 -2.60 -3.40 -30.46
C GLY A 327 -2.63 -3.23 -28.95
N ALA A 328 -1.58 -2.66 -28.35
CA ALA A 328 -1.53 -2.35 -26.93
C ALA A 328 -2.62 -1.34 -26.54
N ALA A 329 -2.79 -0.26 -27.31
CA ALA A 329 -3.85 0.73 -27.08
C ALA A 329 -5.25 0.10 -27.19
N ALA A 330 -5.50 -0.73 -28.20
CA ALA A 330 -6.80 -1.41 -28.36
C ALA A 330 -7.11 -2.37 -27.19
N THR A 331 -6.11 -3.08 -26.69
CA THR A 331 -6.28 -3.97 -25.53
C THR A 331 -6.42 -3.19 -24.23
N LEU A 332 -5.65 -2.11 -24.05
CA LEU A 332 -5.78 -1.21 -22.89
C LEU A 332 -7.18 -0.60 -22.81
N GLU A 333 -7.75 -0.14 -23.93
CA GLU A 333 -9.11 0.39 -23.98
C GLU A 333 -10.13 -0.65 -23.47
N ARG A 334 -9.97 -1.93 -23.83
CA ARG A 334 -10.83 -3.01 -23.30
C ARG A 334 -10.64 -3.22 -21.80
N VAL A 335 -9.40 -3.17 -21.31
CA VAL A 335 -9.09 -3.29 -19.88
C VAL A 335 -9.73 -2.16 -19.08
N LEU A 336 -9.55 -0.90 -19.50
CA LEU A 336 -10.08 0.26 -18.77
C LEU A 336 -11.61 0.29 -18.78
N ASN A 337 -12.24 0.05 -19.94
CA ASN A 337 -13.70 -0.10 -20.02
C ASN A 337 -14.21 -1.20 -19.07
N ARG A 338 -13.46 -2.29 -18.94
CA ARG A 338 -13.82 -3.37 -18.03
C ARG A 338 -13.67 -2.95 -16.57
N LEU A 339 -12.58 -2.29 -16.19
CA LEU A 339 -12.35 -1.79 -14.83
C LEU A 339 -13.43 -0.78 -14.39
N GLU A 340 -13.84 0.11 -15.29
CA GLU A 340 -14.88 1.12 -15.03
C GLU A 340 -16.29 0.54 -14.93
N SER A 341 -16.49 -0.68 -15.46
CA SER A 341 -17.78 -1.39 -15.38
C SER A 341 -18.07 -1.99 -14.00
N PHE A 342 -17.08 -2.06 -13.11
CA PHE A 342 -17.30 -2.53 -11.74
C PHE A 342 -17.79 -1.41 -10.83
N ASP A 343 -18.68 -1.76 -9.90
CA ASP A 343 -19.19 -0.84 -8.87
C ASP A 343 -18.22 -0.71 -7.67
N ARG A 344 -17.20 -1.56 -7.59
CA ARG A 344 -16.13 -1.53 -6.57
C ARG A 344 -14.83 -2.01 -7.19
N ASN A 345 -13.71 -1.83 -6.49
CA ASN A 345 -12.43 -2.38 -6.91
C ASN A 345 -12.55 -3.92 -7.05
N PRO A 346 -12.44 -4.49 -8.27
CA PRO A 346 -12.57 -5.93 -8.48
C PRO A 346 -11.38 -6.71 -7.90
N LEU A 347 -10.30 -6.05 -7.46
CA LEU A 347 -9.08 -6.69 -7.00
C LEU A 347 -9.00 -6.72 -5.47
N GLY A 348 -9.99 -6.16 -4.77
CA GLY A 348 -10.00 -5.99 -3.32
C GLY A 348 -9.11 -4.83 -2.86
N ASP A 349 -8.91 -4.70 -1.55
CA ASP A 349 -8.09 -3.64 -0.95
C ASP A 349 -6.57 -3.84 -1.13
N ASP A 350 -6.15 -4.98 -1.69
CA ASP A 350 -4.74 -5.24 -2.02
C ASP A 350 -4.36 -4.55 -3.35
N ASP A 351 -3.88 -3.31 -3.21
CA ASP A 351 -3.51 -2.34 -4.27
C ASP A 351 -2.40 -2.78 -5.26
N ASP A 352 -1.72 -3.90 -5.01
CA ASP A 352 -0.53 -4.30 -5.77
C ASP A 352 -0.80 -4.53 -7.27
N PHE A 353 -1.99 -5.04 -7.62
CA PHE A 353 -2.33 -5.27 -9.02
C PHE A 353 -2.63 -3.96 -9.78
N ILE A 354 -3.24 -2.98 -9.12
CA ILE A 354 -3.53 -1.64 -9.67
C ILE A 354 -2.22 -0.88 -9.88
N SER A 355 -1.36 -0.83 -8.86
CA SER A 355 -0.06 -0.15 -8.92
C SER A 355 0.85 -0.69 -10.04
N ILE A 356 0.88 -2.01 -10.24
CA ILE A 356 1.64 -2.66 -11.32
C ILE A 356 1.00 -2.40 -12.69
N ALA A 357 -0.33 -2.31 -12.77
CA ALA A 357 -1.03 -2.12 -14.02
C ALA A 357 -0.86 -0.70 -14.59
N PHE A 358 -0.77 0.32 -13.74
CA PHE A 358 -0.89 1.68 -14.22
C PHE A 358 0.41 2.35 -14.66
N SER A 359 1.61 1.94 -14.23
CA SER A 359 2.82 2.74 -14.49
C SER A 359 3.19 2.95 -15.98
N LEU A 360 2.86 4.13 -16.54
CA LEU A 360 3.23 4.59 -17.88
C LEU A 360 4.72 4.77 -18.09
N SER A 361 5.48 4.91 -17.00
CA SER A 361 6.94 4.89 -17.09
C SER A 361 7.42 3.65 -17.87
N SER A 362 6.72 2.51 -17.78
CA SER A 362 6.97 1.30 -18.56
C SER A 362 6.57 1.38 -20.04
N LEU A 363 5.56 2.17 -20.39
CA LEU A 363 5.04 2.31 -21.76
C LEU A 363 5.86 3.31 -22.60
N ASP A 364 6.27 4.43 -22.02
CA ASP A 364 7.12 5.44 -22.70
C ASP A 364 8.47 4.83 -23.14
N MET A 365 9.02 3.93 -22.32
CA MET A 365 10.22 3.18 -22.68
C MET A 365 10.00 2.14 -23.78
N SER A 366 8.76 1.69 -23.98
CA SER A 366 8.42 0.63 -24.93
C SER A 366 8.07 1.16 -26.32
N PHE A 367 7.45 2.35 -26.40
CA PHE A 367 6.90 2.89 -27.64
C PHE A 367 7.43 4.27 -28.06
N GLY A 368 8.18 4.98 -27.21
CA GLY A 368 8.70 6.32 -27.50
C GLY A 368 7.76 7.45 -27.08
N GLN A 369 7.92 8.65 -27.67
CA GLN A 369 7.07 9.80 -27.33
C GLN A 369 5.66 9.65 -27.93
N ASP A 370 4.66 10.04 -27.15
CA ASP A 370 3.23 10.04 -27.50
C ASP A 370 2.65 8.67 -27.90
N PRO A 371 2.77 7.64 -27.04
CA PRO A 371 2.20 6.34 -27.36
C PRO A 371 0.66 6.43 -27.43
N LYS A 372 0.04 5.65 -28.33
CA LYS A 372 -1.42 5.60 -28.49
C LYS A 372 -2.12 5.17 -27.21
N THR A 373 -1.42 4.44 -26.34
CA THR A 373 -1.88 4.11 -24.98
C THR A 373 -2.12 5.35 -24.10
N SER A 374 -1.34 6.44 -24.24
CA SER A 374 -1.60 7.71 -23.54
C SER A 374 -2.94 8.34 -23.95
N ALA A 375 -3.29 8.26 -25.24
CA ALA A 375 -4.57 8.78 -25.72
C ALA A 375 -5.78 7.97 -25.19
N VAL A 376 -5.59 6.68 -24.88
CA VAL A 376 -6.58 5.84 -24.21
C VAL A 376 -6.78 6.33 -22.78
N TYR A 377 -5.71 6.48 -22.01
CA TYR A 377 -5.78 7.04 -20.65
C TYR A 377 -6.46 8.41 -20.63
N GLU A 378 -6.11 9.31 -21.56
CA GLU A 378 -6.69 10.65 -21.60
C GLU A 378 -8.20 10.60 -21.84
N ARG A 379 -8.65 9.76 -22.78
CA ARG A 379 -10.09 9.60 -23.08
C ARG A 379 -10.86 9.10 -21.86
N HIS A 380 -10.34 8.08 -21.18
CA HIS A 380 -10.97 7.51 -19.98
C HIS A 380 -10.95 8.50 -18.81
N TRP A 381 -9.83 9.18 -18.58
CA TRP A 381 -9.71 10.26 -17.59
C TRP A 381 -10.73 11.40 -17.86
N ARG A 382 -10.89 11.84 -19.12
CA ARG A 382 -11.91 12.84 -19.49
C ARG A 382 -13.33 12.32 -19.25
N ALA A 383 -13.60 11.06 -19.57
CA ALA A 383 -14.92 10.44 -19.37
C ALA A 383 -15.32 10.40 -17.88
N LEU A 384 -14.39 10.00 -17.02
CA LEU A 384 -14.61 9.96 -15.56
C LEU A 384 -14.59 11.34 -14.90
N SER A 385 -14.07 12.38 -15.57
CA SER A 385 -13.92 13.70 -14.96
C SER A 385 -15.23 14.31 -14.47
N SER A 386 -16.36 14.05 -15.13
CA SER A 386 -17.66 14.58 -14.70
C SER A 386 -18.13 13.96 -13.39
N ASP A 387 -17.99 12.63 -13.25
CA ASP A 387 -18.30 11.87 -12.04
C ASP A 387 -17.35 12.24 -10.90
N ALA A 388 -16.03 12.30 -11.15
CA ALA A 388 -15.04 12.68 -10.14
C ALA A 388 -15.23 14.11 -9.59
N LYS A 389 -15.80 15.00 -10.41
CA LYS A 389 -16.16 16.37 -10.04
C LYS A 389 -17.59 16.50 -9.50
N ALA A 390 -18.38 15.42 -9.38
CA ALA A 390 -19.72 15.45 -8.81
C ALA A 390 -19.69 15.74 -7.30
N ASP A 391 -20.82 16.16 -6.70
CA ASP A 391 -20.87 16.48 -5.26
C ASP A 391 -20.50 15.26 -4.41
N ALA A 392 -21.09 14.10 -4.74
CA ALA A 392 -20.77 12.78 -4.20
C ALA A 392 -20.24 11.88 -5.32
N PRO A 393 -18.92 11.93 -5.64
CA PRO A 393 -18.35 11.11 -6.69
C PRO A 393 -18.38 9.63 -6.29
N HIS A 394 -18.55 8.73 -7.24
CA HIS A 394 -18.43 7.30 -6.95
C HIS A 394 -16.99 6.94 -6.56
N LEU A 395 -16.79 6.37 -5.36
CA LEU A 395 -15.46 6.18 -4.76
C LEU A 395 -14.45 5.48 -5.69
N TRP A 396 -14.82 4.32 -6.24
CA TRP A 396 -13.95 3.56 -7.13
C TRP A 396 -13.58 4.33 -8.41
N ARG A 397 -14.54 5.08 -8.97
CA ARG A 397 -14.33 5.85 -10.21
C ARG A 397 -13.49 7.09 -9.95
N PHE A 398 -13.63 7.69 -8.78
CA PHE A 398 -12.77 8.78 -8.32
C PHE A 398 -11.31 8.32 -8.20
N SER A 399 -11.07 7.16 -7.58
CA SER A 399 -9.72 6.58 -7.50
C SER A 399 -9.15 6.24 -8.88
N LEU A 400 -9.94 5.65 -9.79
CA LEU A 400 -9.52 5.40 -11.17
C LEU A 400 -9.15 6.70 -11.89
N TRP A 401 -9.95 7.76 -11.73
CA TRP A 401 -9.69 9.05 -12.35
C TRP A 401 -8.32 9.62 -11.92
N LEU A 402 -7.97 9.54 -10.64
CA LEU A 402 -6.65 10.01 -10.16
C LEU A 402 -5.51 9.11 -10.62
N ASN A 403 -5.68 7.79 -10.58
CA ASN A 403 -4.69 6.84 -11.11
C ASN A 403 -4.41 7.05 -12.61
N TYR A 404 -5.46 7.33 -13.40
CA TYR A 404 -5.29 7.69 -14.81
C TYR A 404 -4.60 9.03 -14.96
N ALA A 405 -4.85 10.00 -14.08
CA ALA A 405 -4.16 11.29 -14.14
C ALA A 405 -2.64 11.14 -13.94
N GLN A 406 -2.19 10.31 -12.99
CA GLN A 406 -0.75 10.02 -12.77
C GLN A 406 -0.04 9.49 -14.01
N GLN A 407 -0.79 8.84 -14.90
CA GLN A 407 -0.30 8.33 -16.15
C GLN A 407 -0.14 9.45 -17.19
N LEU A 408 -0.94 10.49 -17.15
CA LEU A 408 -0.93 11.51 -18.20
C LEU A 408 0.28 12.45 -18.11
N PRO A 409 0.59 13.20 -19.19
CA PRO A 409 1.61 14.25 -19.14
C PRO A 409 1.37 15.27 -18.03
N GLU A 410 2.45 15.92 -17.54
CA GLU A 410 2.40 16.89 -16.43
C GLU A 410 1.31 17.97 -16.59
N SER A 411 1.02 18.39 -17.82
CA SER A 411 -0.05 19.37 -18.09
C SER A 411 -1.45 18.89 -17.69
N LEU A 412 -1.78 17.61 -17.93
CA LEU A 412 -3.06 17.02 -17.56
C LEU A 412 -3.09 16.59 -16.08
N GLN A 413 -1.94 16.20 -15.53
CA GLN A 413 -1.81 16.06 -14.07
C GLN A 413 -2.09 17.38 -13.36
N GLN A 414 -1.56 18.49 -13.89
CA GLN A 414 -1.82 19.82 -13.37
C GLN A 414 -3.29 20.22 -13.54
N GLU A 415 -3.94 19.87 -14.65
CA GLU A 415 -5.39 20.08 -14.83
C GLU A 415 -6.21 19.31 -13.78
N THR A 416 -5.79 18.09 -13.44
CA THR A 416 -6.41 17.27 -12.38
C THR A 416 -6.21 17.91 -11.00
N ALA A 417 -4.99 18.35 -10.69
CA ALA A 417 -4.67 19.07 -9.46
C ALA A 417 -5.48 20.37 -9.32
N ASP A 418 -5.63 21.13 -10.42
CA ASP A 418 -6.43 22.36 -10.46
C ASP A 418 -7.92 22.06 -10.26
N ALA A 419 -8.42 20.97 -10.83
CA ALA A 419 -9.79 20.52 -10.61
C ALA A 419 -10.06 20.13 -9.14
N LEU A 420 -9.13 19.43 -8.49
CA LEU A 420 -9.24 19.11 -7.06
C LEU A 420 -9.21 20.37 -6.20
N ALA A 421 -8.30 21.29 -6.49
CA ALA A 421 -8.23 22.58 -5.79
C ALA A 421 -9.50 23.43 -5.99
N ALA A 422 -10.04 23.49 -7.21
CA ALA A 422 -11.27 24.22 -7.49
C ALA A 422 -12.49 23.58 -6.81
N ARG A 423 -12.56 22.24 -6.75
CA ARG A 423 -13.57 21.52 -5.96
C ARG A 423 -13.46 21.89 -4.49
N ARG A 424 -12.24 21.86 -3.93
CA ARG A 424 -11.97 22.24 -2.54
C ARG A 424 -12.44 23.67 -2.25
N GLU A 425 -12.11 24.61 -3.11
CA GLU A 425 -12.51 26.01 -2.98
C GLU A 425 -14.03 26.19 -3.03
N SER A 426 -14.71 25.49 -3.94
CA SER A 426 -16.15 25.64 -4.14
C SER A 426 -17.02 24.87 -3.15
N ARG A 427 -16.52 23.76 -2.58
CA ARG A 427 -17.34 22.82 -1.79
C ARG A 427 -16.83 22.53 -0.39
N GLY A 428 -15.69 23.09 0.00
CA GLY A 428 -15.11 22.84 1.31
C GLY A 428 -14.33 21.51 1.36
N ALA A 429 -14.20 20.97 2.57
CA ALA A 429 -13.26 19.88 2.85
C ALA A 429 -13.62 18.60 2.10
N PHE A 430 -12.59 17.85 1.71
CA PHE A 430 -12.81 16.47 1.26
C PHE A 430 -13.32 15.67 2.46
N ARG A 431 -14.41 14.92 2.28
CA ARG A 431 -14.92 13.98 3.28
C ARG A 431 -14.16 12.67 3.17
N GLU A 432 -14.03 11.92 4.25
CA GLU A 432 -13.50 10.56 4.15
C GLU A 432 -14.44 9.66 3.33
N PRO A 433 -13.90 8.67 2.58
CA PRO A 433 -12.47 8.34 2.42
C PRO A 433 -11.73 9.16 1.33
N PHE A 434 -12.34 10.19 0.75
CA PHE A 434 -11.74 10.97 -0.35
C PHE A 434 -10.57 11.83 0.10
N ALA A 435 -10.54 12.27 1.35
CA ALA A 435 -9.45 13.10 1.87
C ALA A 435 -8.13 12.31 1.88
N GLU A 436 -8.13 11.06 2.32
CA GLU A 436 -6.96 10.19 2.25
C GLU A 436 -6.50 9.94 0.81
N ILE A 437 -7.42 9.63 -0.10
CA ILE A 437 -7.10 9.39 -1.51
C ILE A 437 -6.48 10.65 -2.12
N VAL A 438 -7.10 11.81 -1.91
CA VAL A 438 -6.58 13.09 -2.44
C VAL A 438 -5.23 13.43 -1.82
N TRP A 439 -4.99 13.10 -0.55
CA TRP A 439 -3.69 13.32 0.10
C TRP A 439 -2.56 12.56 -0.60
N ASP A 440 -2.80 11.29 -0.93
CA ASP A 440 -1.81 10.46 -1.62
C ASP A 440 -1.55 10.93 -3.03
N GLU A 441 -2.62 11.23 -3.73
CA GLU A 441 -2.57 11.63 -5.13
C GLU A 441 -2.01 13.05 -5.28
N ALA A 442 -2.32 13.99 -4.39
CA ALA A 442 -1.82 15.36 -4.43
C ALA A 442 -0.30 15.48 -4.23
N GLN A 443 0.36 14.43 -3.73
CA GLN A 443 1.82 14.36 -3.65
C GLN A 443 2.46 13.91 -4.96
N SER A 444 1.73 13.14 -5.78
CA SER A 444 2.21 12.60 -7.06
C SER A 444 1.74 13.42 -8.27
N ILE A 445 0.58 14.09 -8.19
CA ILE A 445 0.00 14.85 -9.30
C ILE A 445 0.14 16.37 -9.13
N GLY A 446 0.44 17.04 -10.24
CA GLY A 446 0.58 18.49 -10.30
C GLY A 446 1.87 18.99 -9.66
N ASP A 447 1.90 20.29 -9.34
CA ASP A 447 3.08 20.93 -8.80
C ASP A 447 3.20 20.85 -7.26
N ALA A 448 4.33 21.34 -6.73
CA ALA A 448 4.61 21.33 -5.30
C ALA A 448 3.59 22.11 -4.43
N ARG A 449 2.63 22.84 -5.02
CA ARG A 449 1.56 23.58 -4.32
C ARG A 449 0.27 22.79 -4.20
N THR A 450 0.10 21.69 -4.95
CA THR A 450 -1.16 20.94 -5.04
C THR A 450 -1.68 20.54 -3.67
N LEU A 451 -0.85 19.88 -2.84
CA LEU A 451 -1.24 19.44 -1.51
C LEU A 451 -1.76 20.59 -0.64
N ALA A 452 -1.10 21.74 -0.62
CA ALA A 452 -1.55 22.91 0.13
C ALA A 452 -2.82 23.57 -0.44
N ARG A 453 -3.10 23.42 -1.74
CA ARG A 453 -4.35 23.92 -2.35
C ARG A 453 -5.53 22.99 -2.09
N CYS A 454 -5.31 21.68 -2.01
CA CYS A 454 -6.32 20.71 -1.61
C CYS A 454 -6.58 20.74 -0.10
N PHE A 455 -5.57 21.05 0.72
CA PHE A 455 -5.67 21.14 2.17
C PHE A 455 -5.14 22.49 2.70
N PRO A 456 -5.84 23.61 2.41
CA PRO A 456 -5.41 24.95 2.80
C PRO A 456 -5.46 25.19 4.31
N GLU A 457 -6.33 24.49 5.03
CA GLU A 457 -6.45 24.57 6.47
C GLU A 457 -5.41 23.70 7.18
N PHE A 458 -4.60 24.32 8.03
CA PHE A 458 -3.49 23.63 8.70
C PHE A 458 -3.95 22.50 9.62
N ASP A 459 -5.07 22.69 10.32
CA ASP A 459 -5.56 21.70 11.29
C ASP A 459 -6.07 20.43 10.61
N GLU A 460 -6.75 20.57 9.48
CA GLU A 460 -7.21 19.46 8.63
C GLU A 460 -6.01 18.70 8.05
N ALA A 461 -5.09 19.41 7.42
CA ALA A 461 -3.91 18.81 6.82
C ALA A 461 -3.02 18.09 7.86
N TYR A 462 -2.92 18.67 9.07
CA TYR A 462 -2.18 18.06 10.17
C TYR A 462 -2.87 16.79 10.69
N ALA A 463 -4.20 16.75 10.75
CA ALA A 463 -4.93 15.56 11.19
C ALA A 463 -4.62 14.36 10.29
N ILE A 464 -4.70 14.54 8.97
CA ILE A 464 -4.38 13.50 7.98
C ILE A 464 -2.91 13.09 8.08
N ALA A 465 -1.99 14.07 8.07
CA ALA A 465 -0.56 13.79 8.19
C ALA A 465 -0.22 13.03 9.49
N LYS A 466 -0.85 13.38 10.61
CA LYS A 466 -0.66 12.74 11.92
C LYS A 466 -1.07 11.27 11.86
N GLU A 467 -2.25 10.97 11.33
CA GLU A 467 -2.77 9.61 11.27
C GLU A 467 -1.87 8.69 10.42
N ARG A 468 -1.47 9.15 9.23
CA ARG A 468 -0.54 8.42 8.36
C ARG A 468 0.83 8.23 9.02
N THR A 469 1.35 9.28 9.65
CA THR A 469 2.62 9.23 10.37
C THR A 469 2.56 8.24 11.54
N ALA A 470 1.45 8.23 12.29
CA ALA A 470 1.25 7.29 13.40
C ALA A 470 1.18 5.84 12.92
N SER A 471 0.46 5.57 11.83
CA SER A 471 0.38 4.25 11.20
C SER A 471 1.74 3.73 10.74
N ARG A 472 2.60 4.59 10.18
CA ARG A 472 3.98 4.22 9.84
C ARG A 472 4.87 4.04 11.07
N LEU A 473 4.74 4.92 12.07
CA LEU A 473 5.48 4.82 13.32
C LEU A 473 5.17 3.52 14.06
N GLU A 474 3.93 3.06 14.06
CA GLU A 474 3.56 1.79 14.68
C GLU A 474 4.27 0.60 14.02
N ARG A 475 4.39 0.61 12.68
CA ARG A 475 5.21 -0.37 11.94
C ARG A 475 6.69 -0.31 12.31
N THR A 476 7.19 0.82 12.78
CA THR A 476 8.59 0.94 13.23
C THR A 476 8.81 0.36 14.63
N ARG A 477 7.79 0.40 15.48
CA ARG A 477 7.87 -0.10 16.87
C ARG A 477 7.91 -1.62 16.95
N THR A 478 7.39 -2.30 15.93
CA THR A 478 7.49 -3.76 15.80
C THR A 478 8.86 -4.21 15.31
N LEU A 479 9.70 -3.30 14.79
CA LEU A 479 11.06 -3.58 14.31
C LEU A 479 12.08 -3.40 15.44
N LYS A 480 13.17 -4.18 15.39
CA LYS A 480 14.27 -4.02 16.35
C LYS A 480 14.95 -2.66 16.17
N HIS A 481 15.63 -2.18 17.22
CA HIS A 481 16.28 -0.86 17.20
C HIS A 481 17.37 -0.74 16.13
N ASP A 482 18.04 -1.86 15.83
CA ASP A 482 19.09 -2.02 14.83
C ASP A 482 18.57 -2.44 13.44
N ASP A 483 17.25 -2.52 13.25
CA ASP A 483 16.67 -2.91 11.96
C ASP A 483 16.76 -1.76 10.93
N PRO A 484 17.43 -1.95 9.78
CA PRO A 484 17.53 -0.92 8.75
C PRO A 484 16.17 -0.48 8.18
N LEU A 485 15.15 -1.35 8.22
CA LEU A 485 13.78 -0.99 7.84
C LEU A 485 13.20 0.08 8.79
N ARG A 486 13.62 0.11 10.05
CA ARG A 486 13.19 1.14 11.01
C ARG A 486 13.58 2.53 10.54
N THR A 487 14.83 2.71 10.08
CA THR A 487 15.33 3.99 9.57
C THR A 487 14.58 4.43 8.31
N VAL A 488 14.29 3.50 7.40
CA VAL A 488 13.51 3.78 6.19
C VAL A 488 12.08 4.22 6.54
N GLN A 489 11.42 3.48 7.43
CA GLN A 489 10.06 3.81 7.84
C GLN A 489 9.99 5.14 8.62
N LEU A 490 10.98 5.44 9.46
CA LEU A 490 11.09 6.73 10.13
C LEU A 490 11.29 7.88 9.13
N LYS A 491 12.10 7.68 8.09
CA LYS A 491 12.28 8.67 7.01
C LYS A 491 10.96 8.92 6.27
N LEU A 492 10.23 7.87 5.91
CA LEU A 492 8.91 8.00 5.25
C LEU A 492 7.90 8.70 6.17
N ALA A 493 7.88 8.36 7.46
CA ALA A 493 7.07 9.04 8.45
C ALA A 493 7.42 10.55 8.55
N CYS A 494 8.71 10.91 8.44
CA CYS A 494 9.13 12.31 8.36
C CYS A 494 8.61 12.99 7.09
N GLU A 495 8.73 12.33 5.93
CA GLU A 495 8.30 12.87 4.65
C GLU A 495 6.79 13.17 4.65
N GLU A 496 5.97 12.24 5.13
CA GLU A 496 4.51 12.42 5.29
C GLU A 496 4.18 13.62 6.20
N LEU A 497 4.81 13.67 7.37
CA LEU A 497 4.52 14.71 8.36
C LEU A 497 4.91 16.11 7.88
N PHE A 498 5.98 16.22 7.09
CA PHE A 498 6.51 17.52 6.62
C PHE A 498 6.12 17.89 5.19
N ALA A 499 5.51 16.99 4.42
CA ALA A 499 5.04 17.23 3.05
C ALA A 499 4.16 18.48 2.96
N ILE A 500 3.21 18.64 3.90
CA ILE A 500 2.32 19.79 3.92
C ILE A 500 3.05 21.11 4.15
N ASN A 501 4.02 21.18 5.07
CA ASN A 501 4.77 22.43 5.30
C ASN A 501 5.63 22.79 4.08
N ALA A 502 6.22 21.79 3.42
CA ALA A 502 6.95 22.01 2.19
C ALA A 502 6.04 22.60 1.11
N SER A 503 4.86 22.01 0.92
CA SER A 503 3.88 22.47 -0.08
C SER A 503 3.34 23.88 0.24
N ARG A 504 2.97 24.13 1.50
CA ARG A 504 2.49 25.42 1.99
C ARG A 504 3.46 26.56 1.73
N ARG A 505 4.75 26.32 1.98
CA ARG A 505 5.80 27.31 1.74
C ARG A 505 5.91 27.67 0.26
N VAL A 506 5.82 26.69 -0.64
CA VAL A 506 5.85 26.95 -2.10
C VAL A 506 4.58 27.69 -2.54
N ALA A 507 3.43 27.39 -1.92
CA ALA A 507 2.16 28.04 -2.20
C ALA A 507 2.00 29.43 -1.52
N GLY A 508 2.99 29.90 -0.76
CA GLY A 508 2.98 31.22 -0.11
C GLY A 508 2.12 31.31 1.15
N PHE A 509 1.71 30.17 1.73
CA PHE A 509 1.04 30.15 3.03
C PHE A 509 2.01 30.48 4.17
N PRO A 510 1.52 30.95 5.34
CA PRO A 510 2.34 31.18 6.51
C PRO A 510 3.12 29.91 6.92
N ASP A 511 4.40 30.08 7.28
CA ASP A 511 5.23 29.00 7.81
C ASP A 511 4.71 28.55 9.19
N LYS A 512 4.26 27.30 9.27
CA LYS A 512 3.73 26.67 10.47
C LYS A 512 4.64 25.56 10.99
N SER A 513 5.90 25.52 10.55
CA SER A 513 6.87 24.47 10.93
C SER A 513 7.07 24.36 12.43
N ALA A 514 7.16 25.47 13.17
CA ALA A 514 7.27 25.46 14.62
C ALA A 514 6.01 24.88 15.29
N GLN A 515 4.82 25.32 14.85
CA GLN A 515 3.53 24.85 15.35
C GLN A 515 3.35 23.34 15.10
N LEU A 516 3.69 22.88 13.89
CA LEU A 516 3.65 21.46 13.53
C LEU A 516 4.54 20.62 14.44
N ARG A 517 5.78 21.04 14.66
CA ARG A 517 6.74 20.31 15.51
C ARG A 517 6.27 20.22 16.95
N THR A 518 5.79 21.32 17.52
CA THR A 518 5.25 21.34 18.88
C THR A 518 4.05 20.41 19.02
N ARG A 519 3.12 20.47 18.07
CA ARG A 519 1.91 19.63 18.09
C ARG A 519 2.24 18.15 17.89
N ALA A 520 3.10 17.82 16.95
CA ALA A 520 3.55 16.45 16.69
C ALA A 520 4.21 15.82 17.93
N ARG A 521 5.04 16.57 18.66
CA ARG A 521 5.60 16.09 19.94
C ARG A 521 4.52 15.85 20.98
N ALA A 522 3.54 16.75 21.11
CA ALA A 522 2.42 16.59 22.04
C ALA A 522 1.53 15.38 21.69
N ASP A 523 1.42 15.06 20.41
CA ASP A 523 0.67 13.92 19.87
C ASP A 523 1.44 12.59 19.88
N GLY A 524 2.63 12.54 20.50
CA GLY A 524 3.41 11.31 20.64
C GLY A 524 4.28 10.95 19.42
N LEU A 525 4.43 11.84 18.45
CA LEU A 525 5.29 11.68 17.26
C LEU A 525 6.72 12.21 17.49
N GLY A 526 7.17 12.26 18.75
CA GLY A 526 8.48 12.82 19.13
C GLY A 526 9.66 12.16 18.41
N GLU A 527 9.63 10.84 18.24
CA GLU A 527 10.66 10.07 17.54
C GLU A 527 10.80 10.49 16.07
N VAL A 528 9.68 10.76 15.39
CA VAL A 528 9.66 11.25 14.00
C VAL A 528 10.26 12.66 13.92
N ILE A 529 9.93 13.54 14.87
CA ILE A 529 10.52 14.88 14.93
C ILE A 529 12.03 14.81 15.18
N ASP A 530 12.48 13.94 16.08
CA ASP A 530 13.91 13.76 16.37
C ASP A 530 14.67 13.16 15.16
N ALA A 531 14.04 12.25 14.41
CA ALA A 531 14.58 11.76 13.14
C ALA A 531 14.69 12.89 12.10
N ALA A 532 13.62 13.69 11.92
CA ALA A 532 13.61 14.82 10.99
C ALA A 532 14.67 15.87 11.33
N ASP A 533 14.87 16.20 12.61
CA ASP A 533 15.90 17.14 13.06
C ASP A 533 17.30 16.63 12.74
N ARG A 534 17.56 15.33 12.95
CA ARG A 534 18.81 14.69 12.54
C ARG A 534 19.02 14.78 11.02
N TYR A 535 18.00 14.46 10.22
CA TYR A 535 18.09 14.57 8.76
C TYR A 535 18.32 16.02 8.27
N ALA A 536 17.73 17.01 8.93
CA ALA A 536 17.91 18.42 8.60
C ALA A 536 19.33 18.92 8.92
N LEU A 537 19.91 18.49 10.05
CA LEU A 537 21.30 18.79 10.41
C LEU A 537 22.29 18.20 9.39
N ILE A 538 22.02 16.97 8.92
CA ILE A 538 22.79 16.32 7.84
C ILE A 538 22.69 17.14 6.55
N LYS A 539 21.45 17.49 6.13
CA LYS A 539 21.21 18.19 4.87
C LYS A 539 21.80 19.61 4.82
N SER A 540 21.87 20.27 5.98
CA SER A 540 22.44 21.63 6.09
C SER A 540 23.97 21.65 6.22
N GLY A 541 24.63 20.48 6.30
CA GLY A 541 26.06 20.38 6.56
C GLY A 541 26.48 20.84 7.97
N THR A 542 25.52 21.19 8.83
CA THR A 542 25.76 21.61 10.23
C THR A 542 26.09 20.39 11.11
N ALA A 543 25.60 19.22 10.71
CA ALA A 543 26.19 17.94 11.04
C ALA A 543 26.73 17.34 9.75
N THR A 544 28.04 17.21 9.64
CA THR A 544 28.65 16.35 8.63
C THR A 544 28.67 14.92 9.14
N PHE A 545 28.36 13.97 8.27
CA PHE A 545 28.96 12.65 8.44
C PHE A 545 30.47 12.87 8.43
N ILE A 546 31.10 12.78 9.59
CA ILE A 546 32.55 12.71 9.66
C ILE A 546 32.87 11.23 9.62
N PRO A 547 33.22 10.66 8.45
CA PRO A 547 33.92 9.39 8.45
C PRO A 547 35.18 9.61 9.29
N ARG A 548 35.23 9.02 10.48
CA ARG A 548 36.44 9.13 11.29
C ARG A 548 37.51 8.28 10.63
N THR A 549 38.49 8.99 10.07
CA THR A 549 39.77 8.49 9.56
C THR A 549 39.67 7.64 8.28
N ARG A 550 40.10 8.24 7.16
CA ARG A 550 40.71 7.48 6.07
C ARG A 550 41.96 6.82 6.65
N GLU A 551 41.91 5.52 6.89
CA GLU A 551 43.14 4.78 7.17
C GLU A 551 43.77 4.42 5.82
N HIS A 552 44.90 5.05 5.53
CA HIS A 552 45.75 4.66 4.41
C HIS A 552 46.53 3.41 4.82
N GLY A 553 46.07 2.25 4.35
CA GLY A 553 46.82 1.02 4.43
C GLY A 553 47.68 0.82 3.17
N PRO A 554 48.65 -0.10 3.20
CA PRO A 554 49.42 -0.49 2.00
C PRO A 554 48.56 -1.14 0.89
N HIS A 555 47.27 -1.37 1.14
CA HIS A 555 46.31 -1.99 0.23
C HIS A 555 45.19 -1.05 -0.25
N GLY A 556 45.26 0.25 0.08
CA GLY A 556 44.25 1.23 -0.33
C GLY A 556 43.76 2.13 0.81
N THR A 557 42.84 3.02 0.47
CA THR A 557 42.19 3.93 1.43
C THR A 557 40.86 3.31 1.85
N PHE A 558 40.69 2.99 3.13
CA PHE A 558 39.41 2.47 3.63
C PHE A 558 38.73 3.50 4.53
N THR A 559 37.41 3.56 4.43
CA THR A 559 36.57 4.42 5.27
C THR A 559 35.97 3.56 6.37
N THR A 560 36.46 3.66 7.61
CA THR A 560 35.80 3.09 8.78
C THR A 560 34.90 4.15 9.38
N GLY A 561 33.58 3.98 9.26
CA GLY A 561 32.63 4.87 9.92
C GLY A 561 32.57 4.56 11.42
N ASN A 562 32.33 5.58 12.24
CA ASN A 562 31.53 5.50 13.46
C ASN A 562 30.48 6.58 13.31
N GLU A 563 29.26 6.35 13.79
CA GLU A 563 28.35 7.45 14.11
C GLU A 563 28.94 8.28 15.26
N VAL A 564 29.80 9.25 14.96
CA VAL A 564 30.17 10.29 15.91
C VAL A 564 29.52 11.58 15.47
N PHE A 565 28.39 11.88 16.12
CA PHE A 565 27.81 13.22 16.17
C PHE A 565 28.83 14.17 16.81
N SER A 566 29.61 14.92 16.03
CA SER A 566 30.21 16.16 16.53
C SER A 566 29.29 17.32 16.14
N ALA A 567 28.31 17.63 17.00
CA ALA A 567 27.77 18.97 16.98
C ALA A 567 28.92 19.92 17.32
N THR A 568 29.12 20.98 16.54
CA THR A 568 29.99 22.11 16.92
C THR A 568 29.35 22.80 18.14
N ARG A 569 29.47 22.19 19.33
CA ARG A 569 29.14 22.81 20.61
C ARG A 569 30.37 23.57 21.09
N THR A 570 30.47 24.83 20.73
CA THR A 570 31.12 25.80 21.60
C THR A 570 30.25 25.93 22.86
N HIS A 571 30.81 25.55 24.01
CA HIS A 571 30.24 25.61 25.37
C HIS A 571 29.29 24.47 25.80
N LEU A 572 29.86 23.41 26.39
CA LEU A 572 29.67 23.02 27.80
C LEU A 572 30.52 21.78 28.12
N ALA A 573 30.96 21.71 29.37
CA ALA A 573 32.09 20.93 29.87
C ALA A 573 31.87 19.40 29.93
N SER A 574 33.03 18.74 30.00
CA SER A 574 33.36 17.38 30.45
C SER A 574 32.31 16.61 31.26
N ASP A 575 31.97 15.41 30.77
CA ASP A 575 32.10 14.11 31.48
C ASP A 575 31.06 13.12 30.95
N ALA A 576 31.50 12.22 30.07
CA ALA A 576 30.96 10.87 29.91
C ALA A 576 31.89 10.07 28.99
N THR A 577 32.68 9.17 29.57
CA THR A 577 33.30 8.06 28.87
C THR A 577 32.20 7.12 28.36
N LEU A 578 31.76 7.33 27.13
CA LEU A 578 30.94 6.36 26.41
C LEU A 578 31.85 5.31 25.77
N ASP A 579 31.91 4.16 26.42
CA ASP A 579 32.57 2.92 25.96
C ASP A 579 31.73 2.27 24.84
N GLY A 580 31.42 3.03 23.80
CA GLY A 580 30.60 2.61 22.66
C GLY A 580 31.44 1.92 21.58
N THR A 581 30.95 0.78 21.11
CA THR A 581 31.45 0.07 19.92
C THR A 581 31.54 1.00 18.69
N PRO A 582 32.54 0.80 17.82
CA PRO A 582 32.67 1.56 16.60
C PRO A 582 31.67 1.05 15.54
N GLU A 583 30.69 1.86 15.15
CA GLU A 583 29.73 1.50 14.10
C GLU A 583 30.24 1.84 12.68
N LEU A 584 30.80 0.83 12.01
CA LEU A 584 31.27 0.85 10.62
C LEU A 584 30.18 1.30 9.62
N GLY A 585 30.11 2.61 9.33
CA GLY A 585 29.44 3.20 8.17
C GLY A 585 27.92 2.97 8.04
N PRO A 586 27.24 3.58 7.05
CA PRO A 586 25.85 3.27 6.77
C PRO A 586 25.73 1.81 6.33
N ARG A 587 25.06 0.99 7.15
CA ARG A 587 24.76 -0.41 6.85
C ARG A 587 23.75 -0.46 5.71
N VAL A 588 24.12 -1.06 4.58
CA VAL A 588 23.18 -1.33 3.49
C VAL A 588 22.66 -2.74 3.67
N ALA A 589 21.37 -2.87 3.96
CA ALA A 589 20.68 -4.15 3.86
C ALA A 589 20.68 -4.58 2.39
N LEU A 590 21.26 -5.72 2.10
CA LEU A 590 21.23 -6.28 0.76
C LEU A 590 19.84 -6.92 0.53
N PRO A 591 19.28 -6.83 -0.70
CA PRO A 591 17.92 -7.27 -0.99
C PRO A 591 17.57 -8.66 -0.48
N GLN A 592 16.37 -8.80 0.08
CA GLN A 592 15.64 -10.07 0.10
C GLN A 592 14.93 -10.27 -1.23
N LEU A 593 14.75 -11.53 -1.63
CA LEU A 593 13.88 -11.99 -2.72
C LEU A 593 12.37 -11.74 -2.48
N ASP A 594 12.00 -10.88 -1.51
CA ASP A 594 10.60 -10.61 -1.22
C ASP A 594 10.11 -9.34 -1.94
N ARG A 595 8.96 -9.48 -2.60
CA ARG A 595 8.56 -8.81 -3.86
C ARG A 595 8.20 -7.32 -3.74
N ALA A 596 8.40 -6.69 -2.59
CA ALA A 596 7.90 -5.35 -2.29
C ALA A 596 8.93 -4.20 -2.43
N PHE A 597 10.19 -4.50 -2.77
CA PHE A 597 11.24 -3.48 -2.89
C PHE A 597 11.95 -3.56 -4.24
N VAL A 598 12.28 -2.42 -4.84
CA VAL A 598 13.12 -2.34 -6.05
C VAL A 598 14.57 -2.09 -5.61
N PRO A 599 15.44 -3.12 -5.50
CA PRO A 599 16.77 -2.95 -4.95
C PRO A 599 17.77 -2.21 -5.87
N PRO A 600 18.94 -1.79 -5.35
CA PRO A 600 20.07 -1.38 -6.18
C PRO A 600 20.51 -2.56 -7.05
N ASN A 601 20.60 -2.36 -8.38
CA ASN A 601 20.75 -3.49 -9.31
C ASN A 601 22.19 -4.02 -9.40
N ILE A 602 23.23 -3.20 -9.27
CA ILE A 602 24.62 -3.67 -9.33
C ILE A 602 25.47 -2.95 -8.30
N GLY A 603 26.25 -3.69 -7.53
CA GLY A 603 27.21 -3.12 -6.60
C GLY A 603 28.07 -4.17 -5.92
N PHE A 604 29.04 -3.69 -5.15
CA PHE A 604 29.97 -4.54 -4.40
C PHE A 604 30.38 -3.87 -3.09
N GLY A 605 30.89 -4.65 -2.16
CA GLY A 605 31.39 -4.16 -0.88
C GLY A 605 31.90 -5.26 0.03
N PHE A 606 32.02 -4.95 1.32
CA PHE A 606 32.36 -5.92 2.37
C PHE A 606 31.17 -6.15 3.29
N VAL A 607 31.09 -7.39 3.79
CA VAL A 607 30.09 -7.84 4.76
C VAL A 607 30.37 -7.20 6.12
N GLU A 608 29.33 -7.07 6.94
CA GLU A 608 29.41 -6.57 8.31
C GLU A 608 30.60 -7.13 9.11
N GLY A 609 31.24 -6.23 9.87
CA GLY A 609 32.44 -6.54 10.65
C GLY A 609 33.69 -6.75 9.79
N LEU A 610 33.63 -6.49 8.48
CA LEU A 610 34.67 -6.83 7.51
C LEU A 610 34.93 -8.35 7.48
N ASP A 611 33.90 -9.17 7.61
CA ASP A 611 33.99 -10.64 7.55
C ASP A 611 33.56 -11.16 6.17
N GLY A 612 34.34 -10.80 5.15
CA GLY A 612 34.13 -11.21 3.77
C GLY A 612 33.73 -10.09 2.81
N ALA A 613 33.58 -10.47 1.55
CA ALA A 613 33.19 -9.60 0.45
C ALA A 613 31.82 -10.01 -0.11
N VAL A 614 31.14 -9.04 -0.72
CA VAL A 614 29.83 -9.22 -1.33
C VAL A 614 29.72 -8.46 -2.65
N ALA A 615 29.04 -9.05 -3.62
CA ALA A 615 28.72 -8.43 -4.89
C ALA A 615 27.29 -8.83 -5.32
N VAL A 616 26.57 -7.89 -5.92
CA VAL A 616 25.22 -8.11 -6.47
C VAL A 616 25.22 -7.72 -7.93
N ILE A 617 24.67 -8.60 -8.78
CA ILE A 617 24.35 -8.35 -10.19
C ILE A 617 22.88 -8.71 -10.42
N ASN A 618 22.04 -7.72 -10.69
CA ASN A 618 20.61 -7.88 -10.90
C ASN A 618 20.25 -7.63 -12.37
N ASP A 619 20.11 -8.70 -13.15
CA ASP A 619 19.74 -8.65 -14.57
C ASP A 619 18.44 -9.41 -14.92
N LYS A 620 17.89 -10.19 -13.99
CA LYS A 620 16.53 -10.81 -13.91
C LYS A 620 16.47 -11.89 -12.82
N THR A 621 17.61 -12.52 -12.50
CA THR A 621 17.74 -13.63 -11.54
C THR A 621 18.33 -13.22 -10.18
N CYS A 622 18.74 -11.94 -10.03
CA CYS A 622 19.37 -11.38 -8.83
C CYS A 622 20.51 -12.25 -8.28
N LEU A 623 21.68 -12.22 -8.94
CA LEU A 623 22.87 -12.91 -8.46
C LEU A 623 23.48 -12.14 -7.28
N THR A 624 23.41 -12.71 -6.07
CA THR A 624 24.15 -12.23 -4.89
C THR A 624 25.26 -13.22 -4.56
N VAL A 625 26.50 -12.77 -4.56
CA VAL A 625 27.68 -13.59 -4.25
C VAL A 625 28.32 -13.08 -2.97
N ILE A 626 28.52 -13.96 -1.99
CA ILE A 626 29.20 -13.65 -0.72
C ILE A 626 30.38 -14.60 -0.56
N THR A 627 31.55 -14.07 -0.22
CA THR A 627 32.75 -14.88 0.00
C THR A 627 33.44 -14.49 1.28
N ARG A 628 33.83 -15.50 2.05
CA ARG A 628 34.60 -15.34 3.29
C ARG A 628 35.93 -16.07 3.17
N ALA A 629 36.89 -15.64 3.99
CA ALA A 629 38.17 -16.33 4.12
C ALA A 629 38.21 -17.05 5.47
N ASP A 630 38.27 -18.37 5.40
CA ASP A 630 38.29 -19.28 6.54
C ASP A 630 39.70 -19.81 6.78
N VAL A 631 39.97 -20.28 7.99
CA VAL A 631 41.24 -20.91 8.36
C VAL A 631 41.00 -22.40 8.54
N ASP A 632 41.70 -23.22 7.78
CA ASP A 632 41.62 -24.67 7.94
C ASP A 632 42.38 -25.14 9.20
N ILE A 633 42.22 -26.40 9.58
CA ILE A 633 42.79 -27.00 10.80
C ILE A 633 44.33 -26.87 10.84
N ASP A 634 44.97 -26.85 9.67
CA ASP A 634 46.42 -26.71 9.52
C ASP A 634 46.91 -25.25 9.52
N GLY A 635 46.01 -24.28 9.66
CA GLY A 635 46.31 -22.85 9.63
C GLY A 635 46.37 -22.24 8.23
N SER A 636 46.14 -23.02 7.18
CA SER A 636 46.04 -22.53 5.80
C SER A 636 44.75 -21.73 5.58
N LEU A 637 44.78 -20.78 4.65
CA LEU A 637 43.62 -19.96 4.31
C LEU A 637 42.88 -20.57 3.13
N ARG A 638 41.56 -20.61 3.22
CA ARG A 638 40.69 -21.04 2.11
C ARG A 638 39.54 -20.06 1.92
N MET A 639 39.07 -19.94 0.68
CA MET A 639 37.86 -19.20 0.37
C MET A 639 36.65 -20.11 0.53
N VAL A 640 35.63 -19.63 1.22
CA VAL A 640 34.36 -20.35 1.37
C VAL A 640 33.21 -19.45 0.91
N PRO A 641 32.20 -20.01 0.22
CA PRO A 641 30.94 -19.29 0.03
C PRO A 641 30.39 -18.91 1.40
N GLY A 642 29.99 -17.65 1.56
CA GLY A 642 29.31 -17.24 2.78
C GLY A 642 27.93 -17.88 2.79
N ALA A 643 27.60 -18.67 3.83
CA ALA A 643 26.21 -19.06 4.05
C ALA A 643 25.35 -17.80 4.09
N ALA A 644 24.13 -17.87 3.56
CA ALA A 644 23.14 -16.79 3.60
C ALA A 644 22.69 -16.48 5.05
N LEU A 645 23.62 -16.04 5.90
CA LEU A 645 23.32 -15.52 7.22
C LEU A 645 22.47 -14.27 7.01
N TRP A 646 21.26 -14.34 7.56
CA TRP A 646 20.12 -13.60 7.06
C TRP A 646 19.78 -12.43 8.00
N PRO A 647 19.64 -11.19 7.49
CA PRO A 647 20.11 -10.65 6.20
C PRO A 647 21.57 -10.16 6.28
N PRO A 648 22.39 -10.33 5.22
CA PRO A 648 23.74 -9.78 5.19
C PRO A 648 23.68 -8.25 5.02
N THR A 649 24.24 -7.51 5.97
CA THR A 649 24.47 -6.08 5.80
C THR A 649 25.87 -5.85 5.24
N ALA A 650 25.99 -4.89 4.31
CA ALA A 650 27.29 -4.45 3.81
C ALA A 650 27.71 -3.17 4.55
N THR A 651 28.95 -3.15 5.06
CA THR A 651 29.52 -1.98 5.79
C THR A 651 30.24 -0.99 4.88
N CYS A 652 30.46 -1.33 3.60
CA CYS A 652 31.07 -0.43 2.61
C CYS A 652 30.56 -0.73 1.19
N TRP A 653 29.27 -0.47 0.96
CA TRP A 653 28.61 -0.72 -0.32
C TRP A 653 28.92 0.37 -1.36
N GLN A 654 29.35 -0.04 -2.56
CA GLN A 654 29.46 0.80 -3.74
C GLN A 654 28.39 0.40 -4.75
N GLU A 655 27.41 1.29 -4.95
CA GLU A 655 26.37 1.10 -5.96
C GLU A 655 26.84 1.64 -7.32
N LEU A 656 26.80 0.78 -8.35
CA LEU A 656 27.21 1.09 -9.72
C LEU A 656 26.03 1.50 -10.62
N GLY A 657 24.79 1.41 -10.12
CA GLY A 657 23.57 1.91 -10.76
C GLY A 657 22.57 0.82 -11.19
N ARG A 658 21.58 1.23 -12.01
CA ARG A 658 20.56 0.36 -12.60
C ARG A 658 21.02 -0.13 -13.98
N LEU A 659 21.24 -1.44 -14.14
CA LEU A 659 21.42 -2.06 -15.46
C LEU A 659 20.08 -2.65 -15.89
N ARG A 660 19.49 -2.12 -16.97
CA ARG A 660 18.39 -2.79 -17.69
C ARG A 660 19.03 -3.60 -18.80
N VAL A 661 19.15 -4.92 -18.63
CA VAL A 661 19.47 -5.84 -19.73
C VAL A 661 18.19 -6.10 -20.53
N SER A 662 17.66 -5.06 -21.18
CA SER A 662 16.69 -5.19 -22.25
C SER A 662 17.38 -4.73 -23.52
N ARG A 663 17.50 -5.64 -24.51
CA ARG A 663 18.11 -5.46 -25.85
C ARG A 663 18.66 -4.06 -26.13
N PHE A 664 19.98 -3.92 -26.10
CA PHE A 664 20.70 -2.72 -26.53
C PHE A 664 20.59 -2.55 -28.06
N GLU A 665 19.46 -2.02 -28.53
CA GLU A 665 19.36 -1.35 -29.82
C GLU A 665 19.17 0.16 -29.56
N SER A 666 19.85 0.97 -30.36
CA SER A 666 20.03 2.43 -30.25
C SER A 666 18.87 3.19 -29.60
N LEU A 667 19.10 3.77 -28.42
CA LEU A 667 18.17 4.70 -27.78
C LEU A 667 18.23 6.08 -28.46
N GLY A 668 17.07 6.60 -28.82
CA GLY A 668 16.84 7.96 -29.33
C GLY A 668 17.05 9.07 -28.28
N PRO A 669 16.81 10.35 -28.61
CA PRO A 669 17.59 11.46 -28.07
C PRO A 669 17.32 11.92 -26.61
N THR A 670 16.31 11.43 -25.89
CA THR A 670 15.75 12.17 -24.74
C THR A 670 15.61 11.43 -23.39
N ALA A 671 16.10 10.19 -23.23
CA ALA A 671 16.25 9.60 -21.89
C ALA A 671 17.63 9.94 -21.30
N ALA A 672 17.73 10.13 -19.97
CA ALA A 672 18.98 10.39 -19.26
C ALA A 672 20.13 9.51 -19.80
N ARG A 673 21.02 10.13 -20.59
CA ARG A 673 22.07 9.42 -21.30
C ARG A 673 23.14 8.97 -20.29
N GLN A 674 23.11 7.70 -19.89
CA GLN A 674 24.35 7.05 -19.46
C GLN A 674 25.30 7.07 -20.67
N THR A 675 26.30 7.95 -20.64
CA THR A 675 27.36 7.96 -21.66
C THR A 675 28.31 6.81 -21.38
N PHE A 676 28.28 5.82 -22.27
CA PHE A 676 29.22 4.71 -22.27
C PHE A 676 30.45 5.08 -23.11
N ALA A 677 31.63 5.00 -22.52
CA ALA A 677 32.90 5.07 -23.24
C ALA A 677 33.51 3.67 -23.28
N PRO A 678 33.77 3.11 -24.47
CA PRO A 678 34.49 1.85 -24.58
C PRO A 678 35.92 2.02 -24.05
N ILE A 679 36.41 1.02 -23.33
CA ILE A 679 37.79 0.98 -22.87
C ILE A 679 38.59 0.12 -23.84
N GLU A 680 39.53 0.73 -24.55
CA GLU A 680 40.50 0.00 -25.34
C GLU A 680 41.59 -0.53 -24.41
N VAL A 681 41.55 -1.83 -24.13
CA VAL A 681 42.54 -2.52 -23.32
C VAL A 681 43.40 -3.37 -24.27
N SER A 682 44.73 -3.23 -24.18
CA SER A 682 45.66 -4.11 -24.92
C SER A 682 45.39 -5.58 -24.56
N SER A 683 45.64 -6.50 -25.49
CA SER A 683 45.27 -7.92 -25.38
C SER A 683 45.93 -8.72 -24.25
N ASP A 684 46.63 -8.10 -23.30
CA ASP A 684 47.20 -8.69 -22.08
C ASP A 684 47.50 -7.58 -21.06
N ALA A 685 46.48 -6.86 -20.57
CA ALA A 685 46.71 -5.75 -19.65
C ALA A 685 46.99 -6.20 -18.21
N ASP A 686 47.91 -5.53 -17.54
CA ASP A 686 48.04 -5.56 -16.09
C ASP A 686 47.10 -4.55 -15.41
N PHE A 687 47.03 -4.58 -14.08
CA PHE A 687 46.17 -3.69 -13.30
C PHE A 687 46.45 -2.20 -13.59
N THR A 688 47.71 -1.82 -13.81
CA THR A 688 48.11 -0.43 -14.06
C THR A 688 47.67 0.02 -15.45
N ALA A 689 47.90 -0.82 -16.46
CA ALA A 689 47.46 -0.60 -17.82
C ALA A 689 45.94 -0.52 -17.92
N PHE A 690 45.22 -1.42 -17.22
CA PHE A 690 43.77 -1.40 -17.13
C PHE A 690 43.26 -0.11 -16.46
N ALA A 691 43.81 0.25 -15.29
CA ALA A 691 43.44 1.50 -14.61
C ALA A 691 43.71 2.74 -15.45
N THR A 692 44.81 2.76 -16.19
CA THR A 692 45.14 3.85 -17.12
C THR A 692 44.12 3.95 -18.25
N ALA A 693 43.74 2.82 -18.85
CA ALA A 693 42.72 2.80 -19.90
C ALA A 693 41.35 3.28 -19.38
N VAL A 694 40.98 2.88 -18.15
CA VAL A 694 39.77 3.36 -17.46
C VAL A 694 39.80 4.88 -17.27
N ARG A 695 40.91 5.44 -16.78
CA ARG A 695 41.06 6.90 -16.60
C ARG A 695 41.03 7.67 -17.92
N ILE A 696 41.62 7.13 -18.98
CA ILE A 696 41.59 7.74 -20.32
C ILE A 696 40.16 7.78 -20.85
N ALA A 697 39.44 6.65 -20.81
CA ALA A 697 38.07 6.57 -21.26
C ALA A 697 37.15 7.47 -20.41
N ALA A 698 37.40 7.55 -19.11
CA ALA A 698 36.72 8.45 -18.18
C ALA A 698 36.94 9.93 -18.54
N SER A 699 38.19 10.33 -18.80
CA SER A 699 38.54 11.70 -19.19
C SER A 699 37.95 12.08 -20.56
N SER A 700 37.96 11.15 -21.52
CA SER A 700 37.35 11.33 -22.83
C SER A 700 35.84 11.53 -22.76
N ALA A 701 35.14 10.73 -21.94
CA ALA A 701 33.71 10.89 -21.71
C ALA A 701 33.35 12.26 -21.11
N ARG A 702 34.16 12.74 -20.15
CA ARG A 702 34.00 14.08 -19.56
C ARG A 702 34.18 15.20 -20.60
N THR A 703 35.13 15.02 -21.51
CA THR A 703 35.46 16.03 -22.54
C THR A 703 34.43 16.08 -23.67
N ALA A 704 33.75 14.96 -23.96
CA ALA A 704 32.76 14.84 -25.02
C ALA A 704 31.38 15.47 -24.71
N GLY A 705 31.21 16.11 -23.55
CA GLY A 705 29.98 16.87 -23.23
C GLY A 705 28.75 16.00 -23.00
N ALA A 706 28.87 14.92 -22.23
CA ALA A 706 27.70 14.20 -21.72
C ALA A 706 26.70 15.21 -21.09
N PRO A 707 25.41 15.20 -21.48
CA PRO A 707 24.49 16.27 -21.11
C PRO A 707 24.29 16.32 -19.59
N LEU A 708 24.48 17.52 -19.02
CA LEU A 708 24.05 17.84 -17.67
C LEU A 708 22.51 17.75 -17.61
N GLY A 709 21.98 17.15 -16.55
CA GLY A 709 20.54 17.09 -16.26
C GLY A 709 19.92 18.46 -16.00
N SER A 710 18.61 18.48 -15.69
CA SER A 710 17.81 19.71 -15.57
C SER A 710 18.30 20.67 -14.44
N PRO A 711 17.88 21.95 -14.43
CA PRO A 711 18.43 22.98 -13.53
C PRO A 711 18.11 22.85 -12.03
N THR A 712 17.22 21.96 -11.59
CA THR A 712 16.81 21.80 -10.17
C THR A 712 17.83 21.08 -9.29
N ASP A 713 18.88 20.59 -9.91
CA ASP A 713 19.72 19.49 -9.42
C ASP A 713 21.12 20.03 -8.97
N VAL A 714 21.55 21.17 -9.51
CA VAL A 714 22.90 21.80 -9.38
C VAL A 714 23.36 22.26 -7.96
N LYS A 715 22.65 21.97 -6.87
CA LYS A 715 22.91 22.58 -5.54
C LYS A 715 23.72 21.78 -4.50
N ARG A 716 24.38 20.67 -4.85
CA ARG A 716 25.20 19.89 -3.90
C ARG A 716 26.55 19.47 -4.50
N GLU A 717 27.63 20.16 -4.11
CA GLU A 717 29.01 19.95 -4.57
C GLU A 717 29.61 18.58 -4.12
N VAL A 718 29.09 17.45 -4.61
CA VAL A 718 29.67 16.10 -4.34
C VAL A 718 29.88 15.34 -5.65
N THR A 719 31.14 15.23 -6.09
CA THR A 719 31.56 14.44 -7.27
C THR A 719 31.54 12.94 -6.96
N TRP A 720 30.61 12.19 -7.55
CA TRP A 720 30.57 10.71 -7.45
C TRP A 720 31.38 10.03 -8.59
N PRO A 721 32.00 8.86 -8.32
CA PRO A 721 33.00 8.22 -9.18
C PRO A 721 32.43 7.59 -10.44
N ALA A 722 33.23 7.50 -11.51
CA ALA A 722 32.88 6.73 -12.71
C ALA A 722 32.81 5.23 -12.37
N ALA A 723 31.71 4.57 -12.73
CA ALA A 723 31.53 3.14 -12.50
C ALA A 723 32.18 2.32 -13.61
N VAL A 724 32.84 1.22 -13.24
CA VAL A 724 33.54 0.29 -14.13
C VAL A 724 32.83 -1.05 -14.10
N PHE A 725 32.51 -1.56 -15.28
CA PHE A 725 32.02 -2.91 -15.48
C PHE A 725 32.81 -3.54 -16.64
N ALA A 726 33.52 -4.63 -16.36
CA ALA A 726 34.32 -5.34 -17.37
C ALA A 726 34.20 -6.84 -17.19
N ILE A 727 34.29 -7.59 -18.29
CA ILE A 727 34.25 -9.06 -18.28
C ILE A 727 35.43 -9.55 -19.10
N GLY A 728 36.06 -10.62 -18.63
CA GLY A 728 37.18 -11.20 -19.35
C GLY A 728 37.81 -12.36 -18.63
N THR A 729 39.02 -12.71 -19.06
CA THR A 729 39.85 -13.74 -18.45
C THR A 729 41.10 -13.08 -17.89
N VAL A 730 41.50 -13.44 -16.68
CA VAL A 730 42.79 -13.05 -16.09
C VAL A 730 43.73 -14.25 -16.11
N ASP A 731 44.98 -14.04 -16.56
CA ASP A 731 46.03 -15.06 -16.40
C ASP A 731 46.37 -15.22 -14.92
N ARG A 732 46.43 -14.12 -14.18
CA ARG A 732 46.63 -14.09 -12.74
C ARG A 732 45.98 -12.85 -12.12
N ALA A 733 45.30 -13.01 -10.98
CA ALA A 733 44.89 -11.90 -10.14
C ALA A 733 45.05 -12.25 -8.65
N THR A 734 45.38 -11.24 -7.84
CA THR A 734 45.43 -11.35 -6.38
C THR A 734 44.19 -10.69 -5.79
N ILE A 735 43.42 -11.49 -5.05
CA ILE A 735 42.16 -11.09 -4.42
C ILE A 735 42.36 -10.93 -2.93
N ALA A 736 41.99 -9.77 -2.38
CA ALA A 736 41.96 -9.51 -0.96
C ALA A 736 40.55 -9.75 -0.40
N LEU A 737 40.47 -10.50 0.70
CA LEU A 737 39.24 -10.74 1.46
C LEU A 737 39.46 -10.37 2.93
N PRO A 738 38.56 -9.59 3.53
CA PRO A 738 38.69 -9.28 4.93
C PRO A 738 38.18 -10.44 5.80
N ARG A 739 38.77 -10.63 6.98
CA ARG A 739 38.58 -11.76 7.90
C ARG A 739 38.11 -11.31 9.29
N GLY A 740 37.42 -10.19 9.33
CA GLY A 740 37.12 -9.46 10.54
C GLY A 740 38.22 -8.45 10.90
N SER A 741 38.06 -7.82 12.06
CA SER A 741 39.00 -6.84 12.59
C SER A 741 39.62 -7.35 13.89
N LEU A 742 40.90 -7.01 14.12
CA LEU A 742 41.57 -7.32 15.38
C LEU A 742 40.82 -6.70 16.56
N LYS A 743 40.45 -7.50 17.56
CA LYS A 743 39.69 -7.00 18.72
C LYS A 743 40.38 -5.85 19.47
N THR A 744 41.71 -5.81 19.45
CA THR A 744 42.53 -4.85 20.20
C THR A 744 42.77 -3.53 19.47
N THR A 745 43.08 -3.59 18.17
CA THR A 745 43.40 -2.40 17.36
C THR A 745 42.28 -1.98 16.43
N ARG A 746 41.25 -2.83 16.26
CA ARG A 746 40.17 -2.69 15.28
C ARG A 746 40.67 -2.61 13.82
N ALA A 747 41.95 -2.91 13.59
CA ALA A 747 42.52 -2.96 12.25
C ALA A 747 41.97 -4.17 11.48
N PRO A 748 41.58 -3.99 10.21
CA PRO A 748 41.08 -5.08 9.39
C PRO A 748 42.17 -6.13 9.15
N GLN A 749 41.79 -7.40 9.23
CA GLN A 749 42.65 -8.52 8.86
C GLN A 749 42.31 -8.95 7.45
N TRP A 750 43.32 -9.08 6.60
CA TRP A 750 43.16 -9.44 5.20
C TRP A 750 43.77 -10.80 4.90
N ALA A 751 43.12 -11.55 4.03
CA ALA A 751 43.65 -12.72 3.37
C ALA A 751 43.77 -12.46 1.87
N ASN A 752 44.92 -12.83 1.31
CA ASN A 752 45.18 -12.70 -0.11
C ASN A 752 45.13 -14.08 -0.77
N PHE A 753 44.39 -14.16 -1.87
CA PHE A 753 44.24 -15.36 -2.67
C PHE A 753 44.72 -15.10 -4.09
N GLU A 754 45.36 -16.08 -4.72
CA GLU A 754 45.73 -16.01 -6.12
C GLU A 754 44.73 -16.80 -6.95
N ILE A 755 44.15 -16.15 -7.96
CA ILE A 755 43.35 -16.80 -8.98
C ILE A 755 44.14 -16.82 -10.29
N ILE A 756 44.16 -17.97 -10.96
CA ILE A 756 44.97 -18.22 -12.17
C ILE A 756 44.06 -18.70 -13.28
N ASN A 757 44.21 -18.13 -14.48
CA ASN A 757 43.45 -18.47 -15.69
C ASN A 757 41.92 -18.50 -15.46
N GLN A 758 41.40 -17.51 -14.73
CA GLN A 758 39.99 -17.44 -14.35
C GLN A 758 39.21 -16.46 -15.22
N ARG A 759 37.96 -16.83 -15.52
CA ARG A 759 36.98 -15.89 -16.05
C ARG A 759 36.44 -15.05 -14.91
N VAL A 760 36.40 -13.73 -15.12
CA VAL A 760 36.02 -12.77 -14.09
C VAL A 760 35.01 -11.76 -14.63
N ILE A 761 34.09 -11.34 -13.75
CA ILE A 761 33.33 -10.10 -13.88
C ILE A 761 33.97 -9.10 -12.93
N LEU A 762 34.48 -8.00 -13.47
CA LEU A 762 35.07 -6.89 -12.73
C LEU A 762 34.02 -5.80 -12.52
N LEU A 763 33.79 -5.46 -11.26
CA LEU A 763 32.94 -4.36 -10.80
C LEU A 763 33.85 -3.32 -10.14
N GLY A 764 33.77 -2.05 -10.50
CA GLY A 764 34.68 -1.05 -9.92
C GLY A 764 34.19 0.38 -9.91
N THR A 765 34.94 1.24 -9.23
CA THR A 765 34.75 2.70 -9.22
C THR A 765 36.08 3.44 -9.32
N LEU A 766 36.08 4.59 -9.98
CA LEU A 766 37.20 5.54 -9.98
C LEU A 766 37.04 6.57 -8.86
N GLU A 767 37.70 6.36 -7.74
CA GLU A 767 37.67 7.24 -6.58
C GLU A 767 38.57 8.46 -6.77
N LEU A 768 37.95 9.65 -6.84
CA LEU A 768 38.67 10.92 -6.98
C LEU A 768 39.43 11.28 -5.69
N GLY A 769 40.67 11.74 -5.85
CA GLY A 769 41.47 12.31 -4.77
C GLY A 769 40.97 13.70 -4.34
N GLU A 770 41.66 14.32 -3.39
CA GLU A 770 41.35 15.70 -2.95
C GLU A 770 41.55 16.76 -4.05
N ASP A 771 42.35 16.44 -5.06
CA ASP A 771 42.58 17.24 -6.26
C ASP A 771 41.41 17.20 -7.25
N GLY A 772 40.50 16.22 -7.12
CA GLY A 772 39.38 16.01 -8.03
C GLY A 772 39.80 15.62 -9.45
N ASP A 773 41.05 15.18 -9.66
CA ASP A 773 41.58 14.86 -10.98
C ASP A 773 41.32 13.38 -11.33
N ILE A 774 40.70 13.14 -12.48
CA ILE A 774 40.42 11.79 -13.00
C ILE A 774 41.73 11.08 -13.37
N ALA A 775 42.76 11.83 -13.77
CA ALA A 775 44.06 11.27 -14.14
C ALA A 775 44.79 10.65 -12.94
N THR A 776 44.52 11.11 -11.73
CA THR A 776 45.12 10.62 -10.48
C THR A 776 44.17 9.72 -9.67
N ALA A 777 42.91 9.61 -10.07
CA ALA A 777 41.87 8.83 -9.38
C ALA A 777 42.26 7.37 -9.13
N ALA A 778 42.02 6.87 -7.92
CA ALA A 778 42.27 5.47 -7.59
C ALA A 778 41.18 4.58 -8.21
N LEU A 779 41.57 3.47 -8.83
CA LEU A 779 40.61 2.48 -9.33
C LEU A 779 40.44 1.38 -8.28
N ARG A 780 39.21 1.23 -7.78
CA ARG A 780 38.83 0.14 -6.90
C ARG A 780 38.04 -0.90 -7.68
N LEU A 781 38.38 -2.18 -7.53
CA LEU A 781 37.79 -3.28 -8.29
C LEU A 781 37.46 -4.45 -7.38
N HIS A 782 36.29 -5.06 -7.58
CA HIS A 782 35.94 -6.39 -7.13
C HIS A 782 35.84 -7.32 -8.34
N ALA A 783 36.33 -8.54 -8.19
CA ALA A 783 36.09 -9.62 -9.14
C ALA A 783 34.95 -10.50 -8.65
N ILE A 784 34.19 -11.07 -9.58
CA ILE A 784 33.33 -12.24 -9.37
C ILE A 784 33.83 -13.35 -10.29
N TRP A 785 34.07 -14.55 -9.76
CA TRP A 785 34.57 -15.71 -10.52
C TRP A 785 33.99 -17.02 -9.98
N GLY A 786 34.27 -18.13 -10.67
CA GLY A 786 33.71 -19.46 -10.36
C GLY A 786 32.64 -19.88 -11.40
N ASP A 787 32.46 -21.19 -11.55
CA ASP A 787 31.48 -21.81 -12.45
C ASP A 787 30.16 -22.14 -11.74
N GLY A 788 29.07 -22.32 -12.48
CA GLY A 788 27.80 -22.79 -11.94
C GLY A 788 26.93 -21.76 -11.21
N SER A 789 26.10 -22.25 -10.27
CA SER A 789 25.11 -21.48 -9.49
C SER A 789 25.76 -20.46 -8.56
N ALA A 790 24.98 -19.53 -8.01
CA ALA A 790 25.46 -18.50 -7.07
C ALA A 790 26.28 -19.07 -5.89
N GLU A 791 25.99 -20.31 -5.48
CA GLU A 791 26.64 -21.03 -4.39
C GLU A 791 28.09 -21.45 -4.69
N HIS A 792 28.47 -21.48 -5.97
CA HIS A 792 29.80 -21.89 -6.44
C HIS A 792 30.65 -20.69 -6.90
N ARG A 793 30.10 -19.48 -6.82
CA ARG A 793 30.79 -18.26 -7.19
C ARG A 793 31.44 -17.60 -5.99
N HIS A 794 32.51 -16.89 -6.26
CA HIS A 794 33.25 -16.11 -5.30
C HIS A 794 33.35 -14.65 -5.72
N THR A 795 33.55 -13.76 -4.76
CA THR A 795 33.83 -12.34 -4.99
C THR A 795 34.85 -11.80 -4.00
N GLY A 796 35.61 -10.78 -4.36
CA GLY A 796 36.59 -10.13 -3.50
C GLY A 796 37.29 -8.97 -4.21
N GLU A 797 38.06 -8.19 -3.45
CA GLU A 797 38.75 -7.00 -3.95
C GLU A 797 39.99 -7.38 -4.76
N VAL A 798 40.13 -6.85 -5.98
CA VAL A 798 41.31 -7.06 -6.83
C VAL A 798 42.39 -6.05 -6.45
N ILE A 799 43.48 -6.55 -5.86
CA ILE A 799 44.64 -5.70 -5.50
C ILE A 799 45.79 -5.79 -6.51
N ALA A 800 45.81 -6.84 -7.33
CA ALA A 800 46.73 -6.99 -8.46
C ALA A 800 46.13 -7.88 -9.55
N MET A 801 46.51 -7.65 -10.80
CA MET A 801 46.02 -8.39 -11.98
C MET A 801 47.05 -8.33 -13.10
N SER A 802 47.20 -9.41 -13.86
CA SER A 802 48.02 -9.50 -15.07
C SER A 802 47.38 -10.39 -16.12
N GLY A 803 47.59 -10.06 -17.40
CA GLY A 803 47.07 -10.83 -18.52
C GLY A 803 45.54 -10.77 -18.59
N PHE A 804 44.94 -9.62 -18.26
CA PHE A 804 43.50 -9.44 -18.45
C PHE A 804 43.19 -9.31 -19.93
N ARG A 805 42.34 -10.23 -20.42
CA ARG A 805 41.85 -10.30 -21.78
C ARG A 805 40.36 -10.07 -21.77
N VAL A 806 39.91 -8.99 -22.41
CA VAL A 806 38.49 -8.63 -22.50
C VAL A 806 37.73 -9.75 -23.21
N GLY A 807 36.65 -10.22 -22.59
CA GLY A 807 35.79 -11.28 -23.12
C GLY A 807 34.83 -10.77 -24.19
N SER A 808 34.27 -11.70 -24.97
CA SER A 808 33.26 -11.44 -26.00
C SER A 808 31.84 -11.44 -25.43
N ALA A 809 30.90 -10.94 -26.24
CA ALA A 809 29.45 -11.03 -26.03
C ALA A 809 28.94 -12.41 -25.61
N SER A 810 29.52 -13.45 -26.20
CA SER A 810 29.19 -14.82 -25.88
C SER A 810 29.73 -15.23 -24.50
N ASP A 811 30.87 -14.67 -24.10
CA ASP A 811 31.50 -14.95 -22.80
C ASP A 811 30.71 -14.30 -21.66
N LEU A 812 30.03 -13.19 -21.91
CA LEU A 812 29.12 -12.56 -20.94
C LEU A 812 27.87 -13.42 -20.68
N ALA A 813 27.22 -13.89 -21.75
CA ALA A 813 26.02 -14.74 -21.65
C ALA A 813 26.28 -15.98 -20.78
N VAL A 814 27.40 -16.67 -21.06
CA VAL A 814 27.83 -17.87 -20.31
C VAL A 814 28.23 -17.53 -18.86
N ALA A 815 28.74 -16.32 -18.60
CA ALA A 815 29.16 -15.90 -17.26
C ALA A 815 27.98 -15.45 -16.38
N ILE A 816 26.86 -14.95 -16.93
CA ILE A 816 25.76 -14.39 -16.12
C ILE A 816 24.56 -15.33 -15.96
N ALA A 817 24.08 -16.03 -17.01
CA ALA A 817 22.93 -16.93 -16.86
C ALA A 817 22.82 -17.98 -17.97
N ASP A 818 22.38 -19.17 -17.57
CA ASP A 818 21.92 -20.29 -18.41
C ASP A 818 20.62 -19.99 -19.21
N ASP A 819 20.42 -18.77 -19.73
CA ASP A 819 19.76 -18.56 -21.04
C ASP A 819 19.73 -17.06 -21.44
N ALA A 820 20.34 -16.79 -22.61
CA ALA A 820 20.16 -15.67 -23.52
C ALA A 820 20.37 -14.20 -23.04
N SER A 821 21.54 -13.61 -23.33
CA SER A 821 21.65 -12.32 -24.04
C SER A 821 23.10 -11.94 -24.43
N SER A 822 23.22 -11.18 -25.53
CA SER A 822 24.44 -10.81 -26.24
C SER A 822 25.05 -9.46 -25.81
N GLY A 823 26.39 -9.40 -25.73
CA GLY A 823 27.20 -8.16 -25.88
C GLY A 823 28.18 -7.89 -24.74
N ALA A 824 29.49 -8.21 -24.87
CA ALA A 824 30.48 -7.84 -23.86
C ALA A 824 31.05 -6.52 -24.30
N GLU A 825 30.84 -5.54 -23.45
CA GLU A 825 31.34 -4.20 -23.65
C GLU A 825 31.86 -3.74 -22.29
N VAL A 826 33.11 -3.27 -22.28
CA VAL A 826 33.66 -2.57 -21.12
C VAL A 826 33.05 -1.18 -21.13
N ARG A 827 32.08 -0.95 -20.25
CA ARG A 827 31.22 0.24 -20.26
C ARG A 827 31.46 1.06 -19.01
N LEU A 828 32.05 2.25 -19.17
CA LEU A 828 32.04 3.27 -18.13
C LEU A 828 30.66 3.89 -18.05
N SER A 829 30.01 3.83 -16.90
CA SER A 829 28.75 4.55 -16.67
C SER A 829 29.04 5.83 -15.92
N TRP A 830 28.72 6.96 -16.55
CA TRP A 830 28.64 8.26 -15.90
C TRP A 830 27.19 8.56 -15.60
N ARG A 831 26.89 8.77 -14.32
CA ARG A 831 25.70 9.54 -13.94
C ARG A 831 26.17 10.95 -13.65
N PRO A 832 25.66 11.99 -14.35
CA PRO A 832 25.56 13.27 -13.69
C PRO A 832 24.75 13.03 -12.40
N GLN A 833 25.20 13.56 -11.26
CA GLN A 833 24.26 13.68 -10.15
C GLN A 833 23.09 14.57 -10.60
N PRO A 834 21.93 14.46 -9.92
CA PRO A 834 21.10 15.63 -9.74
C PRO A 834 21.98 16.75 -9.13
#